data_AF-A0A8H4P0T2-F1
#
_entry.id   AF-A0A8H4P0T2-F1
#
_cell.length_a   1.000
_cell.length_b   1.000
_cell.length_c   1.000
_cell.angle_alpha   90.00
_cell.angle_beta   90.00
_cell.angle_gamma   90.00
#
_symmetry.space_group_name_H-M   'P 1'
#
loop_
_entity.id
_entity.type
_entity.pdbx_description
1 polymer ?
#
loop_
_entity_poly.entity_id
_entity_poly.type
_entity_poly.pdbx_seq_one_letter_code
_entity_poly.pdbx_strand_id
1 'polypeptide(L)'
;MVEKTVEWLLSLAFEKSDAPNLRIIFSSQRDGVSDVLLKSHPSISLETSAHAEDIRRYCVEFSKQIQQKFRLSQKEQDNILSKVVGMFLYARVVLNNLLNQVTLSDLNKEVHPDTFPRGIEDAYSRVVARVLVEGHPTRPHALKLLGLLISGQRLLRWREVQAFFCIDPIQGEAHYDNDRLRVSSKELCGSLVDTGRVLGEISMSEETIQIVHPTAQRYLIERHLIMTSLEHANMSLFCSQYLVSKPFSAGADRQAIMSYAKTGSYSFLDYAVQHWYDHAKFCINSIESLEPSLVDSVIKSLATFLNSYGHKVTNTHHHNTGHDREVINIFQSLAADGYQRSKHLRIELRTRLIRQQLEELYEKGFHSQQSVILDLYGPKQRLKCPKPWCSFFMGSFQTVEEREKHVRRHERPFYCPVEGCFASKLGFESASLLEQHQTSQHSKTTDELRFPTLKPKITKDLRSAAKSGNVEAVKSILNDATKYASPKIINTSLSLAAENGHAENMTPLEFAVRSGHLDVVSLLLAQPNINGWNIFYTACLIGRFDMARLIFETVGCEETEKHLIMAHSIQSGNLTLIQYLIENGFREYVPEILDIKGILENQDSGEILELLLNTGCPILEVSDVEYTIQAGYINEAKMLLSYKELHLSRGDKTKLIALARQQGSDGLIDLIQKVEPFDRYHWYSTEEALQQHIYDERTKPLEDPLKFAQANLALALGLEPDGTKKKES
;
A
#
# COMPACT_ATOMS: atom_id res chain seq x y z
N MET A 1 -6.80 29.38 -10.77
CA MET A 1 -6.24 28.04 -11.07
C MET A 1 -7.33 27.09 -11.51
N VAL A 2 -8.31 26.74 -10.65
CA VAL A 2 -9.46 25.87 -11.01
C VAL A 2 -10.14 26.30 -12.31
N GLU A 3 -10.35 27.60 -12.51
CA GLU A 3 -11.00 28.16 -13.71
C GLU A 3 -10.32 27.78 -15.03
N LYS A 4 -9.03 28.08 -15.07
CA LYS A 4 -8.15 27.87 -16.20
C LYS A 4 -8.01 26.38 -16.52
N THR A 5 -7.78 25.56 -15.50
CA THR A 5 -7.67 24.10 -15.66
C THR A 5 -8.94 23.49 -16.25
N VAL A 6 -10.11 23.99 -15.91
CA VAL A 6 -11.39 23.47 -16.41
C VAL A 6 -11.65 23.88 -17.87
N GLU A 7 -11.56 25.16 -18.24
CA GLU A 7 -11.86 25.63 -19.63
C GLU A 7 -11.06 24.89 -20.70
N TRP A 8 -9.86 24.51 -20.32
CA TRP A 8 -8.96 23.82 -21.18
C TRP A 8 -9.18 22.31 -21.28
N LEU A 9 -9.49 21.64 -20.15
CA LEU A 9 -10.01 20.26 -20.16
C LEU A 9 -11.21 20.13 -21.11
N LEU A 10 -12.02 21.18 -21.22
CA LEU A 10 -13.15 21.25 -22.13
C LEU A 10 -12.74 21.52 -23.58
N SER A 11 -11.80 22.43 -23.85
CA SER A 11 -11.32 22.73 -25.22
C SER A 11 -10.85 21.49 -25.98
N LEU A 12 -10.29 20.51 -25.27
CA LEU A 12 -9.81 19.30 -25.89
C LEU A 12 -10.83 18.19 -26.09
N ALA A 13 -11.91 18.22 -25.32
CA ALA A 13 -13.01 17.29 -25.50
C ALA A 13 -13.92 17.69 -26.68
N PHE A 14 -13.98 18.97 -27.06
CA PHE A 14 -15.00 19.48 -28.01
C PHE A 14 -14.49 20.16 -29.28
N GLU A 15 -13.27 20.73 -29.33
CA GLU A 15 -12.84 21.51 -30.52
C GLU A 15 -11.92 20.72 -31.49
N LYS A 16 -11.38 19.57 -31.08
CA LYS A 16 -10.46 18.77 -31.91
C LYS A 16 -11.12 17.48 -32.42
N SER A 17 -11.61 17.50 -33.66
CA SER A 17 -12.35 16.42 -34.37
C SER A 17 -11.67 15.04 -34.46
N ASP A 18 -10.47 14.88 -33.90
CA ASP A 18 -9.56 13.77 -34.18
C ASP A 18 -8.95 13.13 -32.91
N ALA A 19 -9.35 13.58 -31.71
CA ALA A 19 -8.85 13.04 -30.43
C ALA A 19 -9.62 11.77 -30.00
N PRO A 20 -8.93 10.75 -29.42
CA PRO A 20 -9.56 9.53 -28.94
C PRO A 20 -10.57 9.83 -27.83
N ASN A 21 -11.59 8.98 -27.69
CA ASN A 21 -12.76 9.07 -26.78
C ASN A 21 -12.43 9.33 -25.28
N LEU A 22 -11.90 10.51 -24.95
CA LEU A 22 -11.55 10.90 -23.60
C LEU A 22 -12.83 11.26 -22.83
N ARG A 23 -13.08 10.53 -21.74
CA ARG A 23 -14.20 10.80 -20.83
C ARG A 23 -13.67 11.37 -19.53
N ILE A 24 -14.01 12.62 -19.24
CA ILE A 24 -13.55 13.33 -18.04
C ILE A 24 -14.74 13.46 -17.08
N ILE A 25 -14.53 13.15 -15.79
CA ILE A 25 -15.50 13.36 -14.71
C ILE A 25 -14.90 14.35 -13.72
N PHE A 26 -15.60 15.45 -13.47
CA PHE A 26 -15.29 16.41 -12.42
C PHE A 26 -16.21 16.18 -11.22
N SER A 27 -15.65 16.19 -10.00
CA SER A 27 -16.40 16.11 -8.75
C SER A 27 -15.90 17.17 -7.77
N SER A 28 -16.73 18.15 -7.47
CA SER A 28 -16.43 19.24 -6.53
C SER A 28 -17.67 19.66 -5.73
N GLN A 29 -17.46 20.36 -4.63
CA GLN A 29 -18.52 21.12 -3.95
C GLN A 29 -18.75 22.44 -4.69
N ARG A 30 -19.95 23.02 -4.59
CA ARG A 30 -20.22 24.35 -5.17
C ARG A 30 -19.33 25.40 -4.52
N ASP A 31 -18.34 25.83 -5.26
CA ASP A 31 -17.39 26.88 -4.89
C ASP A 31 -17.65 28.17 -5.66
N GLY A 32 -18.70 28.20 -6.52
CA GLY A 32 -19.07 29.33 -7.39
C GLY A 32 -18.14 29.51 -8.60
N VAL A 33 -16.95 28.89 -8.58
CA VAL A 33 -15.96 28.95 -9.65
C VAL A 33 -16.21 27.82 -10.64
N SER A 34 -16.24 26.58 -10.15
CA SER A 34 -16.50 25.37 -10.93
C SER A 34 -17.87 25.40 -11.64
N ASP A 35 -18.86 26.02 -10.98
CA ASP A 35 -20.25 26.12 -11.47
C ASP A 35 -20.38 26.98 -12.73
N VAL A 36 -19.61 28.07 -12.84
CA VAL A 36 -19.67 29.00 -13.99
C VAL A 36 -19.05 28.34 -15.22
N LEU A 37 -17.96 27.62 -15.03
CA LEU A 37 -17.13 27.05 -16.10
C LEU A 37 -17.74 25.83 -16.74
N LEU A 38 -18.29 24.94 -15.91
CA LEU A 38 -18.87 23.68 -16.36
C LEU A 38 -20.35 23.84 -16.75
N LYS A 39 -20.90 25.06 -16.72
CA LYS A 39 -22.32 25.35 -16.96
C LYS A 39 -22.84 24.85 -18.31
N SER A 40 -22.02 24.91 -19.35
CA SER A 40 -22.37 24.48 -20.71
C SER A 40 -22.27 22.95 -20.92
N HIS A 41 -21.78 22.21 -19.94
CA HIS A 41 -21.48 20.78 -20.05
C HIS A 41 -22.47 19.91 -19.29
N PRO A 42 -22.67 18.64 -19.70
CA PRO A 42 -23.48 17.69 -18.95
C PRO A 42 -22.91 17.54 -17.55
N SER A 43 -23.69 17.98 -16.56
CA SER A 43 -23.31 17.92 -15.16
C SER A 43 -24.35 17.12 -14.39
N ILE A 44 -23.88 16.32 -13.45
CA ILE A 44 -24.73 15.69 -12.44
C ILE A 44 -24.53 16.50 -11.18
N SER A 45 -25.47 17.43 -10.94
CA SER A 45 -25.48 18.19 -9.69
C SER A 45 -26.36 17.47 -8.67
N LEU A 46 -25.81 17.27 -7.48
CA LEU A 46 -26.56 16.85 -6.30
C LEU A 46 -27.40 17.99 -5.72
N GLU A 47 -27.38 19.20 -6.29
CA GLU A 47 -28.21 20.33 -5.85
C GLU A 47 -29.26 20.68 -6.92
N THR A 48 -29.86 19.64 -7.50
CA THR A 48 -30.97 19.75 -8.44
C THR A 48 -32.31 19.61 -7.72
N SER A 49 -33.40 20.09 -8.34
CA SER A 49 -34.74 19.74 -7.89
C SER A 49 -34.97 18.23 -7.85
N ALA A 50 -34.31 17.47 -8.74
CA ALA A 50 -34.33 16.01 -8.74
C ALA A 50 -33.64 15.41 -7.51
N HIS A 51 -32.47 15.91 -7.10
CA HIS A 51 -31.82 15.45 -5.86
C HIS A 51 -32.58 15.90 -4.61
N ALA A 52 -33.12 17.12 -4.60
CA ALA A 52 -34.02 17.55 -3.55
C ALA A 52 -35.26 16.65 -3.48
N GLU A 53 -35.78 16.19 -4.64
CA GLU A 53 -36.87 15.23 -4.73
C GLU A 53 -36.43 13.80 -4.35
N ASP A 54 -35.17 13.41 -4.56
CA ASP A 54 -34.61 12.14 -4.09
C ASP A 54 -34.47 12.15 -2.56
N ILE A 55 -33.94 13.23 -1.98
CA ILE A 55 -33.93 13.46 -0.54
C ILE A 55 -35.37 13.46 -0.03
N ARG A 56 -36.29 14.16 -0.69
CA ARG A 56 -37.70 14.18 -0.32
C ARG A 56 -38.31 12.78 -0.36
N ARG A 57 -38.09 12.01 -1.43
CA ARG A 57 -38.57 10.63 -1.57
C ARG A 57 -38.00 9.74 -0.49
N TYR A 58 -36.70 9.85 -0.21
CA TYR A 58 -36.05 9.18 0.93
C TYR A 58 -36.72 9.57 2.26
N CYS A 59 -36.90 10.86 2.52
CA CYS A 59 -37.54 11.36 3.73
C CYS A 59 -38.98 10.87 3.87
N VAL A 60 -39.77 10.91 2.78
CA VAL A 60 -41.14 10.41 2.72
C VAL A 60 -41.17 8.93 3.04
N GLU A 61 -40.34 8.13 2.36
CA GLU A 61 -40.31 6.68 2.56
C GLU A 61 -39.86 6.32 3.99
N PHE A 62 -38.81 6.97 4.49
CA PHE A 62 -38.33 6.76 5.85
C PHE A 62 -39.37 7.21 6.89
N SER A 63 -40.04 8.34 6.67
CA SER A 63 -41.05 8.88 7.59
C SER A 63 -42.27 7.96 7.73
N LYS A 64 -42.57 7.10 6.74
CA LYS A 64 -43.60 6.06 6.90
C LYS A 64 -43.29 5.11 8.05
N GLN A 65 -42.01 4.80 8.30
CA GLN A 65 -41.61 3.97 9.44
C GLN A 65 -41.91 4.68 10.77
N ILE A 66 -41.65 5.99 10.84
CA ILE A 66 -41.95 6.82 12.02
C ILE A 66 -43.48 6.90 12.21
N GLN A 67 -44.22 7.19 11.14
CA GLN A 67 -45.68 7.25 11.14
C GLN A 67 -46.29 5.94 11.65
N GLN A 68 -45.82 4.80 11.15
CA GLN A 68 -46.28 3.48 11.58
C GLN A 68 -45.95 3.21 13.05
N LYS A 69 -44.72 3.53 13.48
CA LYS A 69 -44.27 3.31 14.86
C LYS A 69 -45.10 4.11 15.88
N PHE A 70 -45.36 5.38 15.60
CA PHE A 70 -46.00 6.31 16.54
C PHE A 70 -47.47 6.61 16.22
N ARG A 71 -48.03 6.00 15.17
CA ARG A 71 -49.41 6.21 14.68
C ARG A 71 -49.74 7.68 14.40
N LEU A 72 -48.81 8.37 13.73
CA LEU A 72 -48.95 9.80 13.41
C LEU A 72 -50.02 10.05 12.34
N SER A 73 -50.73 11.16 12.47
CA SER A 73 -51.57 11.70 11.41
C SER A 73 -50.73 12.19 10.21
N GLN A 74 -51.36 12.31 9.04
CA GLN A 74 -50.70 12.86 7.86
C GLN A 74 -50.12 14.26 8.12
N LYS A 75 -50.86 15.10 8.87
CA LYS A 75 -50.44 16.45 9.22
C LYS A 75 -49.15 16.49 10.06
N GLU A 76 -49.00 15.55 10.99
CA GLU A 76 -47.79 15.45 11.82
C GLU A 76 -46.58 14.94 11.02
N GLN A 77 -46.81 14.00 10.10
CA GLN A 77 -45.78 13.55 9.17
C GLN A 77 -45.31 14.69 8.25
N ASP A 78 -46.24 15.45 7.68
CA ASP A 78 -45.94 16.58 6.80
C ASP A 78 -45.14 17.67 7.54
N ASN A 79 -45.44 17.89 8.83
CA ASN A 79 -44.68 18.80 9.69
C ASN A 79 -43.22 18.33 9.87
N ILE A 80 -42.96 17.03 10.06
CA ILE A 80 -41.58 16.50 10.12
C ILE A 80 -40.86 16.70 8.79
N LEU A 81 -41.51 16.34 7.68
CA LEU A 81 -40.93 16.45 6.34
C LEU A 81 -40.58 17.89 5.96
N SER A 82 -41.42 18.86 6.35
CA SER A 82 -41.16 20.28 6.09
C SER A 82 -39.89 20.81 6.78
N LYS A 83 -39.43 20.15 7.84
CA LYS A 83 -38.25 20.57 8.61
C LYS A 83 -36.97 19.84 8.20
N VAL A 84 -37.09 18.70 7.52
CA VAL A 84 -35.95 17.86 7.09
C VAL A 84 -35.65 18.10 5.61
N VAL A 85 -34.94 19.19 5.31
CA VAL A 85 -34.64 19.62 3.93
C VAL A 85 -33.15 19.97 3.81
N GLY A 86 -32.60 19.83 2.60
CA GLY A 86 -31.27 20.34 2.24
C GLY A 86 -30.22 19.24 2.08
N MET A 87 -29.75 18.64 3.17
CA MET A 87 -28.62 17.72 3.14
C MET A 87 -29.01 16.27 3.49
N PHE A 88 -28.64 15.31 2.63
CA PHE A 88 -28.95 13.88 2.84
C PHE A 88 -28.42 13.35 4.18
N LEU A 89 -27.17 13.69 4.55
CA LEU A 89 -26.59 13.28 5.84
C LEU A 89 -27.39 13.83 7.02
N TYR A 90 -27.81 15.10 6.96
CA TYR A 90 -28.66 15.71 7.98
C TYR A 90 -30.01 15.00 8.06
N ALA A 91 -30.66 14.77 6.92
CA ALA A 91 -31.92 14.04 6.87
C ALA A 91 -31.80 12.64 7.48
N ARG A 92 -30.74 11.92 7.13
CA ARG A 92 -30.45 10.59 7.68
C ARG A 92 -30.24 10.61 9.20
N VAL A 93 -29.45 11.54 9.71
CA VAL A 93 -29.15 11.64 11.15
C VAL A 93 -30.41 12.02 11.94
N VAL A 94 -31.17 13.02 11.46
CA VAL A 94 -32.38 13.53 12.13
C VAL A 94 -33.50 12.50 12.10
N LEU A 95 -33.84 11.94 10.92
CA LEU A 95 -34.94 10.98 10.82
C LEU A 95 -34.64 9.70 11.63
N ASN A 96 -33.39 9.23 11.62
CA ASN A 96 -33.00 8.11 12.47
C ASN A 96 -33.05 8.48 13.95
N ASN A 97 -32.75 9.73 14.34
CA ASN A 97 -32.92 10.19 15.71
C ASN A 97 -34.40 10.19 16.14
N LEU A 98 -35.31 10.63 15.27
CA LEU A 98 -36.76 10.64 15.52
C LEU A 98 -37.33 9.21 15.60
N LEU A 99 -36.94 8.32 14.69
CA LEU A 99 -37.37 6.93 14.70
C LEU A 99 -36.95 6.19 15.97
N ASN A 100 -35.81 6.56 16.56
CA ASN A 100 -35.28 5.95 17.77
C ASN A 100 -35.92 6.47 19.07
N GLN A 101 -36.90 7.38 19.03
CA GLN A 101 -37.62 7.78 20.23
C GLN A 101 -38.46 6.63 20.79
N VAL A 102 -38.63 6.59 22.11
CA VAL A 102 -39.33 5.50 22.81
C VAL A 102 -40.84 5.79 22.86
N THR A 103 -41.20 7.01 23.26
CA THR A 103 -42.61 7.41 23.40
C THR A 103 -42.99 8.50 22.40
N LEU A 104 -44.28 8.61 22.09
CA LEU A 104 -44.82 9.71 21.29
C LEU A 104 -44.53 11.09 21.95
N SER A 105 -44.52 11.14 23.29
CA SER A 105 -44.17 12.36 24.03
C SER A 105 -42.73 12.81 23.74
N ASP A 106 -41.79 11.87 23.73
CA ASP A 106 -40.38 12.19 23.44
C ASP A 106 -40.17 12.57 21.97
N LEU A 107 -40.89 11.91 21.05
CA LEU A 107 -40.94 12.35 19.65
C LEU A 107 -41.43 13.79 19.54
N ASN A 108 -42.53 14.14 20.20
CA ASN A 108 -43.09 15.48 20.15
C ASN A 108 -42.15 16.55 20.72
N LYS A 109 -41.35 16.21 21.73
CA LYS A 109 -40.27 17.09 22.23
C LYS A 109 -39.19 17.28 21.17
N GLU A 110 -38.70 16.21 20.52
CA GLU A 110 -37.68 16.34 19.46
C GLU A 110 -38.18 17.10 18.22
N VAL A 111 -39.48 17.01 17.92
CA VAL A 111 -40.11 17.71 16.79
C VAL A 111 -40.44 19.18 17.14
N HIS A 112 -40.36 19.58 18.41
CA HIS A 112 -40.67 20.94 18.85
C HIS A 112 -39.69 21.96 18.22
N PRO A 113 -40.15 23.15 17.77
CA PRO A 113 -39.29 24.14 17.11
C PRO A 113 -38.01 24.50 17.88
N ASP A 114 -38.08 24.60 19.21
CA ASP A 114 -36.93 24.98 20.05
C ASP A 114 -35.87 23.88 20.17
N THR A 115 -36.23 22.64 19.87
CA THR A 115 -35.38 21.45 20.09
C THR A 115 -34.96 20.80 18.78
N PHE A 116 -35.71 21.05 17.71
CA PHE A 116 -35.41 20.55 16.38
C PHE A 116 -34.07 21.10 15.88
N PRO A 117 -33.16 20.25 15.38
CA PRO A 117 -31.80 20.68 15.05
C PRO A 117 -31.78 21.64 13.87
N ARG A 118 -31.04 22.76 13.95
CA ARG A 118 -30.98 23.76 12.85
C ARG A 118 -29.90 23.46 11.82
N GLY A 119 -29.01 22.52 12.13
CA GLY A 119 -27.91 22.10 11.27
C GLY A 119 -27.33 20.76 11.72
N ILE A 120 -26.28 20.33 11.04
CA ILE A 120 -25.69 19.00 11.28
C ILE A 120 -25.04 18.85 12.65
N GLU A 121 -24.40 19.91 13.17
CA GLU A 121 -23.84 19.90 14.53
C GLU A 121 -24.93 19.79 15.60
N ASP A 122 -26.02 20.56 15.46
CA ASP A 122 -27.18 20.45 16.34
C ASP A 122 -27.74 19.02 16.29
N ALA A 123 -27.81 18.41 15.09
CA ALA A 123 -28.27 17.03 14.93
C ALA A 123 -27.35 16.02 15.63
N TYR A 124 -26.02 16.17 15.55
CA TYR A 124 -25.09 15.36 16.33
C TYR A 124 -25.26 15.58 17.83
N SER A 125 -25.46 16.83 18.26
CA SER A 125 -25.70 17.19 19.65
C SER A 125 -26.95 16.50 20.21
N ARG A 126 -28.05 16.45 19.44
CA ARG A 126 -29.26 15.70 19.84
C ARG A 126 -28.97 14.22 20.06
N VAL A 127 -28.19 13.59 19.18
CA VAL A 127 -27.86 12.17 19.29
C VAL A 127 -26.95 11.94 20.49
N VAL A 128 -25.92 12.77 20.68
CA VAL A 128 -25.01 12.72 21.85
C VAL A 128 -25.78 12.88 23.16
N ALA A 129 -26.67 13.87 23.23
CA ALA A 129 -27.50 14.15 24.40
C ALA A 129 -28.47 13.02 24.75
N ARG A 130 -28.63 12.01 23.89
CA ARG A 130 -29.39 10.79 24.16
C ARG A 130 -28.48 9.60 24.45
N VAL A 131 -27.45 9.38 23.63
CA VAL A 131 -26.64 8.15 23.70
C VAL A 131 -25.54 8.24 24.76
N LEU A 132 -25.11 9.45 25.10
CA LEU A 132 -24.07 9.72 26.09
C LEU A 132 -24.64 10.40 27.35
N VAL A 133 -25.90 10.15 27.71
CA VAL A 133 -26.53 10.70 28.94
C VAL A 133 -25.84 10.16 30.20
N GLU A 134 -25.56 11.04 31.16
CA GLU A 134 -24.99 10.66 32.46
C GLU A 134 -25.90 9.68 33.21
N GLY A 135 -25.29 8.62 33.77
CA GLY A 135 -26.02 7.57 34.48
C GLY A 135 -26.76 6.56 33.60
N HIS A 136 -26.80 6.73 32.27
CA HIS A 136 -27.45 5.75 31.40
C HIS A 136 -26.61 4.45 31.30
N PRO A 137 -27.22 3.25 31.44
CA PRO A 137 -26.47 1.98 31.47
C PRO A 137 -25.61 1.71 30.23
N THR A 138 -26.03 2.18 29.05
CA THR A 138 -25.30 1.97 27.79
C THR A 138 -24.17 2.99 27.57
N ARG A 139 -24.12 4.10 28.33
CA ARG A 139 -23.14 5.19 28.09
C ARG A 139 -21.69 4.70 28.11
N PRO A 140 -21.22 3.92 29.10
CA PRO A 140 -19.85 3.45 29.13
C PRO A 140 -19.50 2.61 27.88
N HIS A 141 -20.46 1.79 27.43
CA HIS A 141 -20.31 0.95 26.25
C HIS A 141 -20.30 1.79 24.95
N ALA A 142 -21.13 2.83 24.87
CA ALA A 142 -21.16 3.75 23.75
C ALA A 142 -19.86 4.56 23.64
N LEU A 143 -19.34 5.08 24.76
CA LEU A 143 -18.04 5.78 24.80
C LEU A 143 -16.91 4.84 24.38
N LYS A 144 -16.86 3.62 24.94
CA LYS A 144 -15.85 2.61 24.58
C LYS A 144 -15.91 2.23 23.10
N LEU A 145 -17.11 2.10 22.52
CA LEU A 145 -17.28 1.84 21.08
C LEU A 145 -16.82 3.04 20.24
N LEU A 146 -17.25 4.26 20.56
CA LEU A 146 -16.83 5.46 19.82
C LEU A 146 -15.32 5.68 19.90
N GLY A 147 -14.71 5.49 21.07
CA GLY A 147 -13.27 5.58 21.26
C GLY A 147 -12.50 4.54 20.44
N LEU A 148 -13.00 3.29 20.42
CA LEU A 148 -12.44 2.22 19.59
C LEU A 148 -12.52 2.55 18.09
N LEU A 149 -13.64 3.12 17.61
CA LEU A 149 -13.79 3.50 16.20
C LEU A 149 -12.93 4.71 15.80
N ILE A 150 -12.74 5.67 16.71
CA ILE A 150 -11.95 6.89 16.46
C ILE A 150 -10.45 6.61 16.48
N SER A 151 -9.98 5.75 17.39
CA SER A 151 -8.56 5.36 17.48
C SER A 151 -8.20 4.20 16.54
N GLY A 152 -9.20 3.52 15.97
CA GLY A 152 -9.04 2.37 15.09
C GLY A 152 -8.12 2.66 13.90
N GLN A 153 -7.09 1.82 13.71
CA GLN A 153 -6.16 1.93 12.57
C GLN A 153 -6.70 1.33 11.27
N ARG A 154 -7.87 0.70 11.34
CA ARG A 154 -8.66 0.21 10.22
C ARG A 154 -10.11 0.04 10.63
N LEU A 155 -11.00 -0.17 9.65
CA LEU A 155 -12.38 -0.57 9.92
C LEU A 155 -12.40 -1.90 10.70
N LEU A 156 -13.21 -1.91 11.76
CA LEU A 156 -13.42 -3.08 12.62
C LEU A 156 -14.70 -3.78 12.24
N ARG A 157 -14.67 -5.10 12.26
CA ARG A 157 -15.88 -5.92 12.12
C ARG A 157 -16.59 -6.05 13.46
N TRP A 158 -17.90 -6.27 13.44
CA TRP A 158 -18.69 -6.35 14.67
C TRP A 158 -18.17 -7.41 15.66
N ARG A 159 -17.71 -8.56 15.18
CA ARG A 159 -17.08 -9.55 16.08
C ARG A 159 -15.79 -9.08 16.74
N GLU A 160 -15.01 -8.21 16.07
CA GLU A 160 -13.77 -7.67 16.63
C GLU A 160 -14.09 -6.64 17.72
N VAL A 161 -15.17 -5.86 17.50
CA VAL A 161 -15.75 -5.03 18.55
C VAL A 161 -16.20 -5.90 19.72
N GLN A 162 -17.01 -6.94 19.49
CA GLN A 162 -17.47 -7.86 20.55
C GLN A 162 -16.30 -8.46 21.33
N ALA A 163 -15.26 -8.92 20.63
CA ALA A 163 -14.03 -9.44 21.23
C ALA A 163 -13.39 -8.43 22.20
N PHE A 164 -13.26 -7.17 21.78
CA PHE A 164 -12.70 -6.10 22.61
C PHE A 164 -13.53 -5.81 23.88
N PHE A 165 -14.84 -6.10 23.87
CA PHE A 165 -15.69 -6.00 25.05
C PHE A 165 -15.60 -7.24 25.96
N CYS A 166 -15.41 -8.43 25.39
CA CYS A 166 -15.45 -9.70 26.13
C CYS A 166 -14.10 -10.16 26.69
N ILE A 167 -12.99 -9.58 26.24
CA ILE A 167 -11.64 -9.97 26.64
C ILE A 167 -11.20 -9.11 27.82
N ASP A 168 -10.85 -9.76 28.92
CA ASP A 168 -10.10 -9.16 30.02
C ASP A 168 -8.60 -9.49 29.84
N PRO A 169 -7.79 -8.52 29.40
CA PRO A 169 -6.36 -8.75 29.16
C PRO A 169 -5.55 -8.91 30.46
N ILE A 170 -6.07 -8.46 31.61
CA ILE A 170 -5.40 -8.57 32.91
C ILE A 170 -5.56 -9.99 33.44
N GLN A 171 -6.77 -10.54 33.41
CA GLN A 171 -7.02 -11.93 33.83
C GLN A 171 -6.56 -12.95 32.78
N GLY A 172 -6.49 -12.52 31.51
CA GLY A 172 -6.19 -13.38 30.36
C GLY A 172 -7.36 -14.28 30.01
N GLU A 173 -8.59 -13.81 30.24
CA GLU A 173 -9.82 -14.56 30.06
C GLU A 173 -10.74 -13.86 29.06
N ALA A 174 -11.56 -14.66 28.39
CA ALA A 174 -12.59 -14.16 27.48
C ALA A 174 -13.94 -14.74 27.90
N HIS A 175 -14.87 -13.88 28.27
CA HIS A 175 -16.20 -14.27 28.74
C HIS A 175 -17.26 -13.92 27.70
N TYR A 176 -17.14 -14.51 26.50
CA TYR A 176 -17.98 -14.16 25.36
C TYR A 176 -19.48 -14.16 25.68
N ASP A 177 -20.01 -15.21 26.31
CA ASP A 177 -21.45 -15.26 26.56
C ASP A 177 -21.92 -14.28 27.64
N ASN A 178 -21.12 -14.01 28.67
CA ASN A 178 -21.53 -13.10 29.74
C ASN A 178 -21.38 -11.63 29.31
N ASP A 179 -20.31 -11.30 28.59
CA ASP A 179 -19.90 -9.92 28.36
C ASP A 179 -20.17 -9.41 26.93
N ARG A 180 -20.62 -10.28 26.01
CA ARG A 180 -21.00 -9.83 24.67
C ARG A 180 -22.16 -8.85 24.72
N LEU A 181 -22.03 -7.81 23.90
CA LEU A 181 -23.08 -6.82 23.70
C LEU A 181 -24.30 -7.51 23.07
N ARG A 182 -25.42 -7.47 23.78
CA ARG A 182 -26.73 -7.98 23.33
C ARG A 182 -27.55 -6.96 22.56
N VAL A 183 -26.90 -5.85 22.18
CA VAL A 183 -27.45 -4.71 21.45
C VAL A 183 -26.54 -4.40 20.27
N SER A 184 -27.11 -3.85 19.20
CA SER A 184 -26.38 -3.42 18.02
C SER A 184 -25.56 -2.15 18.26
N SER A 185 -24.62 -1.87 17.34
CA SER A 185 -23.89 -0.59 17.31
C SER A 185 -24.83 0.62 17.21
N LYS A 186 -25.96 0.48 16.49
CA LYS A 186 -26.98 1.52 16.36
C LYS A 186 -27.75 1.75 17.66
N GLU A 187 -28.00 0.72 18.46
CA GLU A 187 -28.61 0.87 19.77
C GLU A 187 -27.67 1.56 20.78
N LEU A 188 -26.35 1.32 20.68
CA LEU A 188 -25.36 1.97 21.53
C LEU A 188 -25.09 3.43 21.15
N CYS A 189 -24.85 3.70 19.86
CA CYS A 189 -24.33 4.99 19.41
C CYS A 189 -25.31 5.76 18.51
N GLY A 190 -26.50 5.23 18.26
CA GLY A 190 -27.52 5.89 17.44
C GLY A 190 -27.06 6.14 16.00
N SER A 191 -27.39 7.32 15.49
CA SER A 191 -26.98 7.76 14.15
C SER A 191 -25.53 8.25 14.06
N LEU A 192 -24.73 8.18 15.14
CA LEU A 192 -23.31 8.54 15.09
C LEU A 192 -22.45 7.47 14.40
N VAL A 193 -22.95 6.24 14.29
CA VAL A 193 -22.26 5.11 13.66
C VAL A 193 -23.06 4.60 12.47
N ASP A 194 -22.37 3.94 11.54
CA ASP A 194 -22.96 3.22 10.43
C ASP A 194 -22.37 1.82 10.28
N THR A 195 -23.11 0.94 9.63
CA THR A 195 -22.67 -0.42 9.34
C THR A 195 -22.53 -0.63 7.84
N GLY A 196 -21.38 -1.15 7.44
CA GLY A 196 -21.08 -1.54 6.06
C GLY A 196 -21.25 -3.05 5.90
N ARG A 197 -22.00 -3.46 4.88
CA ARG A 197 -22.11 -4.86 4.47
C ARG A 197 -21.39 -5.05 3.14
N VAL A 198 -20.59 -6.10 3.04
CA VAL A 198 -20.11 -6.57 1.73
C VAL A 198 -21.25 -7.37 1.08
N LEU A 199 -21.55 -7.09 -0.19
CA LEU A 199 -22.61 -7.78 -0.94
C LEU A 199 -22.43 -9.31 -0.84
N GLY A 200 -23.49 -10.00 -0.41
CA GLY A 200 -23.51 -11.47 -0.24
C GLY A 200 -23.27 -11.98 1.18
N GLU A 201 -23.03 -11.11 2.17
CA GLU A 201 -22.86 -11.51 3.57
C GLU A 201 -24.19 -11.54 4.35
N ILE A 202 -24.46 -12.65 5.02
CA ILE A 202 -25.70 -12.88 5.80
C ILE A 202 -25.49 -12.62 7.30
N SER A 203 -24.25 -12.71 7.79
CA SER A 203 -23.96 -12.62 9.24
C SER A 203 -23.75 -11.18 9.72
N MET A 204 -24.47 -10.79 10.78
CA MET A 204 -24.24 -9.53 11.49
C MET A 204 -22.84 -9.43 12.10
N SER A 205 -22.15 -10.56 12.33
CA SER A 205 -20.79 -10.59 12.90
C SER A 205 -19.70 -10.06 11.94
N GLU A 206 -19.97 -10.05 10.63
CA GLU A 206 -19.04 -9.58 9.60
C GLU A 206 -19.23 -8.10 9.21
N GLU A 207 -20.30 -7.46 9.69
CA GLU A 207 -20.55 -6.04 9.41
C GLU A 207 -19.38 -5.18 9.89
N THR A 208 -18.86 -4.34 8.99
CA THR A 208 -17.87 -3.33 9.37
C THR A 208 -18.57 -2.17 10.03
N ILE A 209 -18.04 -1.69 11.15
CA ILE A 209 -18.60 -0.55 11.88
C ILE A 209 -17.71 0.66 11.66
N GLN A 210 -18.32 1.81 11.42
CA GLN A 210 -17.62 3.08 11.24
C GLN A 210 -18.41 4.25 11.83
N ILE A 211 -17.72 5.37 12.06
CA ILE A 211 -18.41 6.64 12.33
C ILE A 211 -19.20 7.04 11.08
N VAL A 212 -20.42 7.57 11.27
CA VAL A 212 -21.39 7.87 10.20
C VAL A 212 -20.84 8.78 9.11
N HIS A 213 -19.90 9.67 9.49
CA HIS A 213 -19.21 10.61 8.60
C HIS A 213 -18.01 11.25 9.32
N PRO A 214 -16.94 11.67 8.61
CA PRO A 214 -15.81 12.39 9.21
C PRO A 214 -16.20 13.65 10.00
N THR A 215 -17.27 14.35 9.60
CA THR A 215 -17.78 15.51 10.36
C THR A 215 -18.30 15.14 11.75
N ALA A 216 -18.85 13.92 11.91
CA ALA A 216 -19.30 13.44 13.22
C ALA A 216 -18.10 13.07 14.11
N GLN A 217 -17.06 12.47 13.53
CA GLN A 217 -15.79 12.21 14.23
C GLN A 217 -15.17 13.53 14.70
N ARG A 218 -15.06 14.52 13.82
CA ARG A 218 -14.56 15.85 14.15
C ARG A 218 -15.38 16.50 15.27
N TYR A 219 -16.71 16.44 15.18
CA TYR A 219 -17.60 16.94 16.23
C TYR A 219 -17.32 16.29 17.60
N LEU A 220 -17.16 14.96 17.66
CA LEU A 220 -16.87 14.25 18.91
C LEU A 220 -15.51 14.65 19.53
N ILE A 221 -14.49 14.88 18.68
CA ILE A 221 -13.14 15.25 19.11
C ILE A 221 -13.08 16.72 19.55
N GLU A 222 -13.62 17.65 18.75
CA GLU A 222 -13.58 19.09 19.03
C GLU A 222 -14.42 19.47 20.25
N ARG A 223 -15.48 18.70 20.55
CA ARG A 223 -16.28 18.87 21.77
C ARG A 223 -15.67 18.15 22.98
N HIS A 224 -14.47 17.55 22.83
CA HIS A 224 -13.77 16.79 23.86
C HIS A 224 -14.60 15.64 24.46
N LEU A 225 -15.56 15.10 23.70
CA LEU A 225 -16.37 13.95 24.12
C LEU A 225 -15.57 12.65 24.01
N ILE A 226 -14.66 12.60 23.04
CA ILE A 226 -13.68 11.52 22.86
C ILE A 226 -12.32 12.16 22.65
N MET A 227 -11.34 11.81 23.49
CA MET A 227 -9.98 12.34 23.40
C MET A 227 -9.09 11.33 22.65
N THR A 228 -8.64 11.68 21.45
CA THR A 228 -7.85 10.78 20.60
C THR A 228 -6.61 10.22 21.31
N SER A 229 -5.86 11.04 22.05
CA SER A 229 -4.69 10.58 22.80
C SER A 229 -5.05 9.55 23.87
N LEU A 230 -6.12 9.78 24.62
CA LEU A 230 -6.62 8.85 25.64
C LEU A 230 -7.00 7.50 25.02
N GLU A 231 -7.73 7.51 23.90
CA GLU A 231 -8.16 6.27 23.26
C GLU A 231 -7.00 5.48 22.66
N HIS A 232 -5.99 6.16 22.07
CA HIS A 232 -4.76 5.49 21.66
C HIS A 232 -3.98 4.91 22.84
N ALA A 233 -3.93 5.60 23.99
CA ALA A 233 -3.31 5.09 25.20
C ALA A 233 -4.03 3.85 25.75
N ASN A 234 -5.38 3.87 25.78
CA ASN A 234 -6.21 2.73 26.17
C ASN A 234 -6.01 1.54 25.24
N MET A 235 -5.96 1.78 23.92
CA MET A 235 -5.70 0.72 22.93
C MET A 235 -4.29 0.16 23.03
N SER A 236 -3.29 1.01 23.26
CA SER A 236 -1.90 0.60 23.52
C SER A 236 -1.81 -0.30 24.76
N LEU A 237 -2.43 0.13 25.85
CA LEU A 237 -2.51 -0.62 27.11
C LEU A 237 -3.21 -1.96 26.90
N PHE A 238 -4.40 -1.96 26.29
CA PHE A 238 -5.15 -3.18 26.01
C PHE A 238 -4.35 -4.15 25.15
N CYS A 239 -3.79 -3.69 24.02
CA CYS A 239 -3.05 -4.57 23.10
C CYS A 239 -1.79 -5.15 23.76
N SER A 240 -1.04 -4.34 24.51
CA SER A 240 0.17 -4.80 25.18
C SER A 240 -0.13 -5.81 26.30
N GLN A 241 -1.14 -5.55 27.14
CA GLN A 241 -1.61 -6.51 28.16
C GLN A 241 -2.17 -7.79 27.53
N TYR A 242 -3.01 -7.65 26.50
CA TYR A 242 -3.62 -8.77 25.79
C TYR A 242 -2.56 -9.70 25.21
N LEU A 243 -1.57 -9.16 24.50
CA LEU A 243 -0.52 -9.96 23.87
C LEU A 243 0.43 -10.62 24.89
N VAL A 244 0.48 -10.20 26.15
CA VAL A 244 1.28 -10.88 27.21
C VAL A 244 0.45 -11.71 28.17
N SER A 245 -0.87 -11.75 27.99
CA SER A 245 -1.78 -12.48 28.87
C SER A 245 -1.60 -14.02 28.75
N LYS A 246 -2.22 -14.79 29.66
CA LYS A 246 -2.05 -16.26 29.75
C LYS A 246 -2.20 -16.99 28.40
N PRO A 247 -3.19 -16.68 27.53
CA PRO A 247 -3.33 -17.30 26.20
C PRO A 247 -2.12 -17.15 25.27
N PHE A 248 -1.24 -16.17 25.54
CA PHE A 248 -0.06 -15.83 24.73
C PHE A 248 1.26 -16.23 25.39
N SER A 249 1.20 -17.00 26.48
CA SER A 249 2.37 -17.43 27.23
C SER A 249 3.34 -18.21 26.35
N ALA A 250 4.63 -17.92 26.49
CA ALA A 250 5.66 -18.65 25.77
C ALA A 250 5.66 -20.12 26.18
N GLY A 251 5.61 -21.02 25.20
CA GLY A 251 5.61 -22.47 25.45
C GLY A 251 4.24 -23.08 25.77
N ALA A 252 3.13 -22.33 25.57
CA ALA A 252 1.80 -22.91 25.61
C ALA A 252 1.70 -24.08 24.62
N ASP A 253 1.23 -25.24 25.10
CA ASP A 253 1.06 -26.41 24.25
C ASP A 253 -0.22 -26.31 23.39
N ARG A 254 -0.36 -27.26 22.48
CA ARG A 254 -1.51 -27.35 21.56
C ARG A 254 -2.84 -27.42 22.30
N GLN A 255 -2.93 -28.16 23.40
CA GLN A 255 -4.18 -28.37 24.12
C GLN A 255 -4.62 -27.11 24.86
N ALA A 256 -3.66 -26.38 25.45
CA ALA A 256 -3.89 -25.08 26.06
C ALA A 256 -4.37 -24.05 25.03
N ILE A 257 -3.70 -23.94 23.87
CA ILE A 257 -4.12 -23.02 22.80
C ILE A 257 -5.53 -23.37 22.32
N MET A 258 -5.83 -24.65 22.09
CA MET A 258 -7.18 -25.07 21.68
C MET A 258 -8.24 -24.76 22.74
N SER A 259 -7.90 -24.84 24.03
CA SER A 259 -8.80 -24.46 25.13
C SER A 259 -9.15 -22.97 25.09
N TYR A 260 -8.15 -22.09 24.99
CA TYR A 260 -8.34 -20.64 24.89
C TYR A 260 -9.03 -20.22 23.59
N ALA A 261 -8.83 -20.96 22.50
CA ALA A 261 -9.56 -20.71 21.27
C ALA A 261 -11.07 -20.92 21.42
N LYS A 262 -11.50 -21.93 22.20
CA LYS A 262 -12.94 -22.20 22.41
C LYS A 262 -13.64 -21.11 23.22
N THR A 263 -12.91 -20.37 24.06
CA THR A 263 -13.45 -19.25 24.84
C THR A 263 -13.45 -17.92 24.07
N GLY A 264 -12.84 -17.87 22.88
CA GLY A 264 -12.72 -16.65 22.10
C GLY A 264 -11.53 -15.78 22.45
N SER A 265 -10.57 -16.29 23.24
CA SER A 265 -9.41 -15.52 23.72
C SER A 265 -8.44 -15.06 22.63
N TYR A 266 -8.64 -15.49 21.37
CA TYR A 266 -7.85 -15.05 20.21
C TYR A 266 -8.66 -14.21 19.21
N SER A 267 -9.91 -13.85 19.52
CA SER A 267 -10.82 -13.19 18.57
C SER A 267 -10.39 -11.76 18.19
N PHE A 268 -9.57 -11.10 19.02
CA PHE A 268 -8.96 -9.79 18.73
C PHE A 268 -7.48 -9.88 18.30
N LEU A 269 -6.97 -11.10 18.07
CA LEU A 269 -5.55 -11.36 17.76
C LEU A 269 -5.02 -10.50 16.62
N ASP A 270 -5.73 -10.51 15.50
CA ASP A 270 -5.23 -9.91 14.27
C ASP A 270 -5.09 -8.39 14.38
N TYR A 271 -6.09 -7.73 14.96
CA TYR A 271 -6.01 -6.29 15.20
C TYR A 271 -4.84 -5.95 16.12
N ALA A 272 -4.76 -6.62 17.27
CA ALA A 272 -3.72 -6.35 18.27
C ALA A 272 -2.31 -6.56 17.68
N VAL A 273 -2.07 -7.67 16.98
CA VAL A 273 -0.77 -8.00 16.40
C VAL A 273 -0.34 -6.99 15.32
N GLN A 274 -1.29 -6.48 14.52
CA GLN A 274 -0.99 -5.54 13.44
C GLN A 274 -0.76 -4.12 13.96
N HIS A 275 -1.54 -3.67 14.96
CA HIS A 275 -1.65 -2.25 15.31
C HIS A 275 -1.19 -1.86 16.71
N TRP A 276 -0.72 -2.80 17.56
CA TRP A 276 -0.19 -2.46 18.90
C TRP A 276 0.89 -1.37 18.85
N TYR A 277 1.79 -1.42 17.86
CA TYR A 277 2.88 -0.45 17.70
C TYR A 277 2.37 0.93 17.29
N ASP A 278 1.36 0.99 16.41
CA ASP A 278 0.78 2.26 15.96
C ASP A 278 0.15 3.02 17.14
N HIS A 279 -0.59 2.30 17.99
CA HIS A 279 -1.13 2.86 19.23
C HIS A 279 -0.06 3.25 20.24
N ALA A 280 0.96 2.42 20.44
CA ALA A 280 2.08 2.74 21.33
C ALA A 280 2.85 3.99 20.87
N LYS A 281 3.13 4.11 19.57
CA LYS A 281 3.82 5.26 18.98
C LYS A 281 2.99 6.54 19.11
N PHE A 282 1.69 6.49 18.83
CA PHE A 282 0.80 7.64 19.03
C PHE A 282 0.79 8.08 20.49
N CYS A 283 0.66 7.12 21.42
CA CYS A 283 0.66 7.38 22.85
C CYS A 283 1.96 8.04 23.31
N ILE A 284 3.12 7.51 22.90
CA ILE A 284 4.45 8.05 23.25
C ILE A 284 4.62 9.49 22.75
N ASN A 285 4.13 9.79 21.55
CA ASN A 285 4.17 11.13 20.98
C ASN A 285 3.18 12.11 21.63
N SER A 286 2.24 11.61 22.44
CA SER A 286 1.16 12.38 23.05
C SER A 286 1.17 12.36 24.58
N ILE A 287 2.28 11.93 25.21
CA ILE A 287 2.40 11.74 26.67
C ILE A 287 2.01 13.00 27.45
N GLU A 288 2.35 14.19 26.94
CA GLU A 288 2.04 15.48 27.59
C GLU A 288 0.53 15.75 27.73
N SER A 289 -0.30 15.08 26.92
CA SER A 289 -1.76 15.23 26.94
C SER A 289 -2.48 14.18 27.79
N LEU A 290 -1.72 13.31 28.51
CA LEU A 290 -2.24 12.16 29.23
C LEU A 290 -2.00 12.26 30.73
N GLU A 291 -2.90 11.62 31.50
CA GLU A 291 -2.75 11.48 32.94
C GLU A 291 -1.48 10.67 33.30
N PRO A 292 -0.64 11.12 34.25
CA PRO A 292 0.61 10.44 34.59
C PRO A 292 0.45 8.97 35.00
N SER A 293 -0.65 8.62 35.67
CA SER A 293 -0.94 7.25 36.10
C SER A 293 -1.24 6.31 34.92
N LEU A 294 -1.90 6.82 33.88
CA LEU A 294 -2.16 6.08 32.65
C LEU A 294 -0.86 5.89 31.85
N VAL A 295 -0.04 6.92 31.76
CA VAL A 295 1.28 6.85 31.12
C VAL A 295 2.14 5.77 31.79
N ASP A 296 2.23 5.78 33.12
CA ASP A 296 2.93 4.76 33.90
C ASP A 296 2.40 3.34 33.63
N SER A 297 1.08 3.18 33.57
CA SER A 297 0.44 1.88 33.26
C SER A 297 0.78 1.39 31.86
N VAL A 298 0.73 2.28 30.86
CA VAL A 298 1.09 1.97 29.46
C VAL A 298 2.55 1.58 29.38
N ILE A 299 3.46 2.38 29.95
CA ILE A 299 4.90 2.13 29.91
C ILE A 299 5.25 0.79 30.57
N LYS A 300 4.68 0.49 31.74
CA LYS A 300 4.86 -0.81 32.41
C LYS A 300 4.38 -1.98 31.56
N SER A 301 3.24 -1.83 30.88
CA SER A 301 2.72 -2.89 30.01
C SER A 301 3.57 -3.08 28.75
N LEU A 302 4.03 -1.99 28.14
CA LEU A 302 4.95 -2.03 27.00
C LEU A 302 6.31 -2.64 27.37
N ALA A 303 6.85 -2.35 28.55
CA ALA A 303 8.05 -3.00 29.08
C ALA A 303 7.86 -4.51 29.20
N THR A 304 6.71 -4.93 29.76
CA THR A 304 6.34 -6.35 29.90
C THR A 304 6.23 -7.03 28.52
N PHE A 305 5.64 -6.34 27.54
CA PHE A 305 5.57 -6.79 26.16
C PHE A 305 6.95 -6.99 25.55
N LEU A 306 7.85 -6.01 25.66
CA LEU A 306 9.22 -6.10 25.15
C LEU A 306 10.00 -7.25 25.79
N ASN A 307 9.82 -7.48 27.09
CA ASN A 307 10.45 -8.61 27.79
C ASN A 307 9.92 -9.97 27.30
N SER A 308 8.63 -10.04 26.96
CA SER A 308 8.01 -11.27 26.46
C SER A 308 8.38 -11.55 25.00
N TYR A 309 8.37 -10.53 24.14
CA TYR A 309 8.50 -10.69 22.69
C TYR A 309 9.89 -10.33 22.14
N GLY A 310 10.70 -9.54 22.82
CA GLY A 310 12.00 -9.08 22.36
C GLY A 310 13.10 -10.16 22.37
N HIS A 311 14.11 -9.98 21.51
CA HIS A 311 15.35 -10.75 21.56
C HIS A 311 16.31 -10.12 22.59
N LYS A 312 16.38 -10.70 23.81
CA LYS A 312 17.27 -10.29 24.93
C LYS A 312 17.54 -8.78 24.99
N VAL A 313 16.61 -8.04 25.60
CA VAL A 313 16.93 -6.71 26.16
C VAL A 313 17.98 -6.95 27.25
N THR A 314 19.22 -6.50 27.03
CA THR A 314 20.27 -6.60 28.03
C THR A 314 19.95 -5.66 29.19
N ASN A 315 19.67 -6.28 30.35
CA ASN A 315 19.57 -5.73 31.69
C ASN A 315 18.54 -4.63 31.95
N THR A 316 17.58 -4.94 32.82
CA THR A 316 17.17 -4.00 33.88
C THR A 316 16.55 -4.74 35.07
N HIS A 317 17.40 -5.19 35.99
CA HIS A 317 17.09 -5.09 37.41
C HIS A 317 17.70 -3.76 37.89
N HIS A 318 16.94 -2.66 38.00
CA HIS A 318 17.24 -1.57 38.95
C HIS A 318 16.04 -0.62 39.09
N HIS A 319 15.49 -0.49 40.29
CA HIS A 319 14.35 0.37 40.59
C HIS A 319 14.53 1.86 40.24
N ASN A 320 13.39 2.44 39.84
CA ASN A 320 12.96 3.84 39.92
C ASN A 320 13.54 4.87 38.92
N THR A 321 12.60 5.55 38.23
CA THR A 321 12.69 6.75 37.37
C THR A 321 13.50 6.67 36.06
N GLY A 322 14.41 5.70 35.88
CA GLY A 322 15.16 5.51 34.63
C GLY A 322 14.49 4.62 33.58
N HIS A 323 13.65 3.68 33.99
CA HIS A 323 13.06 2.64 33.11
C HIS A 323 12.03 3.20 32.13
N ASP A 324 11.29 4.25 32.52
CA ASP A 324 10.25 4.83 31.66
C ASP A 324 10.85 5.48 30.40
N ARG A 325 11.99 6.17 30.57
CA ARG A 325 12.75 6.75 29.46
C ARG A 325 13.37 5.69 28.56
N GLU A 326 13.84 4.58 29.14
CA GLU A 326 14.41 3.49 28.36
C GLU A 326 13.37 2.84 27.44
N VAL A 327 12.18 2.54 27.96
CA VAL A 327 11.07 1.99 27.16
C VAL A 327 10.70 2.97 26.04
N ILE A 328 10.55 4.26 26.35
CA ILE A 328 10.26 5.29 25.35
C ILE A 328 11.35 5.30 24.25
N ASN A 329 12.62 5.30 24.63
CA ASN A 329 13.74 5.31 23.68
C ASN A 329 13.78 4.04 22.82
N ILE A 330 13.48 2.86 23.40
CA ILE A 330 13.37 1.61 22.64
C ILE A 330 12.28 1.75 21.59
N PHE A 331 11.08 2.21 21.97
CA PHE A 331 9.98 2.37 21.03
C PHE A 331 10.23 3.42 19.95
N GLN A 332 10.93 4.50 20.28
CA GLN A 332 11.36 5.51 19.32
C GLN A 332 12.43 4.99 18.35
N SER A 333 13.25 4.03 18.77
CA SER A 333 14.29 3.39 17.94
C SER A 333 13.79 2.17 17.14
N LEU A 334 12.65 1.58 17.51
CA LEU A 334 12.01 0.53 16.71
C LEU A 334 11.66 1.05 15.32
N ALA A 335 12.02 0.27 14.30
CA ALA A 335 11.73 0.61 12.91
C ALA A 335 10.23 0.87 12.67
N ALA A 336 9.92 1.94 11.93
CA ALA A 336 8.57 2.23 11.48
C ALA A 336 8.07 1.12 10.53
N ASP A 337 8.95 0.60 9.68
CA ASP A 337 8.68 -0.55 8.83
C ASP A 337 8.37 -1.81 9.67
N GLY A 338 7.21 -2.42 9.39
CA GLY A 338 6.75 -3.58 10.13
C GLY A 338 7.63 -4.81 9.97
N TYR A 339 8.25 -4.98 8.79
CA TYR A 339 9.13 -6.10 8.49
C TYR A 339 10.40 -6.08 9.33
N GLN A 340 11.12 -4.96 9.37
CA GLN A 340 12.30 -4.83 10.22
C GLN A 340 11.94 -4.97 11.70
N ARG A 341 10.86 -4.33 12.15
CA ARG A 341 10.40 -4.45 13.54
C ARG A 341 10.11 -5.90 13.95
N SER A 342 9.51 -6.68 13.06
CA SER A 342 9.19 -8.10 13.32
C SER A 342 10.43 -9.00 13.42
N LYS A 343 11.58 -8.62 12.86
CA LYS A 343 12.84 -9.39 13.05
C LYS A 343 13.35 -9.34 14.49
N HIS A 344 13.02 -8.27 15.22
CA HIS A 344 13.45 -8.08 16.60
C HIS A 344 12.42 -8.60 17.62
N LEU A 345 11.27 -9.10 17.15
CA LEU A 345 10.15 -9.53 17.98
C LEU A 345 9.65 -10.92 17.60
N ARG A 346 9.40 -11.76 18.60
CA ARG A 346 8.84 -13.12 18.44
C ARG A 346 7.33 -13.15 18.19
N ILE A 347 6.74 -12.00 17.86
CA ILE A 347 5.28 -11.85 17.71
C ILE A 347 4.76 -12.70 16.54
N GLU A 348 5.52 -12.77 15.45
CA GLU A 348 5.21 -13.60 14.29
C GLU A 348 5.17 -15.09 14.65
N LEU A 349 6.13 -15.58 15.45
CA LEU A 349 6.22 -16.97 15.85
C LEU A 349 4.98 -17.40 16.65
N ARG A 350 4.58 -16.63 17.67
CA ARG A 350 3.40 -16.94 18.47
C ARG A 350 2.12 -16.85 17.65
N THR A 351 2.01 -15.84 16.80
CA THR A 351 0.86 -15.67 15.90
C THR A 351 0.70 -16.88 14.96
N ARG A 352 1.82 -17.37 14.40
CA ARG A 352 1.84 -18.57 13.54
C ARG A 352 1.33 -19.80 14.30
N LEU A 353 1.82 -20.05 15.51
CA LEU A 353 1.42 -21.20 16.33
C LEU A 353 -0.08 -21.17 16.66
N ILE A 354 -0.59 -20.01 17.09
CA ILE A 354 -2.02 -19.85 17.42
C ILE A 354 -2.89 -20.08 16.19
N ARG A 355 -2.52 -19.48 15.05
CA ARG A 355 -3.28 -19.64 13.80
C ARG A 355 -3.33 -21.08 13.30
N GLN A 356 -2.23 -21.82 13.40
CA GLN A 356 -2.21 -23.25 13.06
C GLN A 356 -3.22 -24.06 13.91
N GLN A 357 -3.40 -23.72 15.18
CA GLN A 357 -4.40 -24.40 16.01
C GLN A 357 -5.83 -23.97 15.69
N LEU A 358 -6.05 -22.69 15.36
CA LEU A 358 -7.35 -22.20 14.91
C LEU A 358 -7.77 -22.87 13.59
N GLU A 359 -6.84 -23.03 12.65
CA GLU A 359 -7.04 -23.74 11.38
C GLU A 359 -7.55 -25.17 11.59
N GLU A 360 -6.90 -25.92 12.46
CA GLU A 360 -7.33 -27.28 12.79
C GLU A 360 -8.72 -27.32 13.44
N LEU A 361 -9.04 -26.34 14.28
CA LEU A 361 -10.36 -26.22 14.90
C LEU A 361 -11.46 -26.01 13.84
N TYR A 362 -11.16 -25.35 12.72
CA TYR A 362 -12.09 -25.22 11.59
C TYR A 362 -12.25 -26.52 10.81
N GLU A 363 -11.16 -27.27 10.56
CA GLU A 363 -11.18 -28.51 9.78
C GLU A 363 -11.95 -29.63 10.48
N LYS A 364 -11.81 -29.75 11.80
CA LYS A 364 -12.39 -30.85 12.58
C LYS A 364 -13.91 -30.80 12.79
N GLY A 365 -14.60 -29.76 12.31
CA GLY A 365 -16.06 -29.68 12.28
C GLY A 365 -16.74 -29.93 13.64
N PHE A 366 -16.97 -28.89 14.43
CA PHE A 366 -17.71 -29.04 15.69
C PHE A 366 -19.19 -29.34 15.43
N HIS A 367 -19.66 -30.55 15.79
CA HIS A 367 -21.07 -30.93 15.67
C HIS A 367 -22.03 -30.19 16.63
N SER A 368 -21.54 -29.39 17.60
CA SER A 368 -22.39 -28.67 18.57
C SER A 368 -22.02 -27.21 18.87
N GLN A 369 -20.84 -26.70 18.46
CA GLN A 369 -20.34 -25.35 18.80
C GLN A 369 -19.97 -24.48 17.59
N GLN A 370 -20.35 -24.91 16.38
CA GLN A 370 -19.96 -24.24 15.13
C GLN A 370 -20.44 -22.77 15.07
N SER A 371 -21.62 -22.44 15.62
CA SER A 371 -22.12 -21.06 15.64
C SER A 371 -21.24 -20.12 16.47
N VAL A 372 -20.84 -20.53 17.67
CA VAL A 372 -20.05 -19.69 18.59
C VAL A 372 -18.66 -19.38 18.03
N ILE A 373 -17.99 -20.37 17.43
CA ILE A 373 -16.68 -20.18 16.80
C ILE A 373 -16.80 -19.25 15.58
N LEU A 374 -17.85 -19.42 14.76
CA LEU A 374 -18.12 -18.52 13.64
C LEU A 374 -18.48 -17.10 14.09
N ASP A 375 -19.12 -16.94 15.24
CA ASP A 375 -19.42 -15.63 15.80
C ASP A 375 -18.16 -14.94 16.35
N LEU A 376 -17.27 -15.72 16.97
CA LEU A 376 -16.01 -15.24 17.57
C LEU A 376 -14.94 -14.90 16.52
N TYR A 377 -14.79 -15.78 15.53
CA TYR A 377 -13.68 -15.72 14.58
C TYR A 377 -14.15 -15.39 13.16
N GLY A 378 -15.41 -15.64 12.80
CA GLY A 378 -15.94 -15.34 11.47
C GLY A 378 -15.80 -16.50 10.47
N PRO A 379 -16.66 -16.58 9.44
CA PRO A 379 -16.70 -17.72 8.51
C PRO A 379 -15.54 -17.78 7.50
N LYS A 380 -14.80 -16.68 7.35
CA LYS A 380 -13.75 -16.50 6.32
C LYS A 380 -12.32 -16.77 6.84
N GLN A 381 -12.12 -17.02 8.14
CA GLN A 381 -10.77 -17.14 8.72
C GLN A 381 -10.16 -18.53 8.58
N ARG A 382 -9.98 -19.02 7.35
CA ARG A 382 -9.35 -20.33 7.17
C ARG A 382 -7.84 -20.21 7.12
N LEU A 383 -7.27 -19.55 6.13
CA LEU A 383 -5.83 -19.58 5.89
C LEU A 383 -5.30 -18.16 5.71
N LYS A 384 -4.55 -17.64 6.67
CA LYS A 384 -4.03 -16.25 6.64
C LYS A 384 -2.51 -16.22 6.66
N CYS A 385 -1.90 -15.21 6.06
CA CYS A 385 -0.44 -15.05 6.12
C CYS A 385 -0.02 -14.75 7.57
N PRO A 386 0.85 -15.52 8.24
CA PRO A 386 1.20 -15.36 9.66
C PRO A 386 2.02 -14.09 9.96
N LYS A 387 2.34 -13.30 8.93
CA LYS A 387 3.28 -12.20 8.98
C LYS A 387 2.57 -10.86 9.23
N PRO A 388 2.74 -10.21 10.40
CA PRO A 388 1.93 -9.05 10.83
C PRO A 388 1.91 -7.85 9.89
N TRP A 389 3.03 -7.60 9.20
CA TRP A 389 3.20 -6.52 8.25
C TRP A 389 2.59 -6.79 6.87
N CYS A 390 2.01 -7.98 6.64
CA CYS A 390 1.57 -8.38 5.31
C CYS A 390 0.23 -7.74 4.97
N SER A 391 0.06 -7.23 3.75
CA SER A 391 -1.26 -6.82 3.25
C SER A 391 -2.28 -7.98 3.26
N PHE A 392 -1.80 -9.22 3.09
CA PHE A 392 -2.60 -10.45 3.20
C PHE A 392 -2.67 -11.01 4.63
N PHE A 393 -2.27 -10.26 5.66
CA PHE A 393 -2.38 -10.70 7.05
C PHE A 393 -3.83 -10.87 7.51
N MET A 394 -4.72 -10.01 7.01
CA MET A 394 -6.17 -10.05 7.24
C MET A 394 -6.92 -10.87 6.18
N GLY A 395 -6.33 -10.99 4.99
CA GLY A 395 -6.88 -11.73 3.85
C GLY A 395 -6.78 -13.24 4.04
N SER A 396 -7.71 -13.96 3.43
CA SER A 396 -7.75 -15.43 3.41
C SER A 396 -7.27 -15.98 2.07
N PHE A 397 -6.43 -17.00 2.10
CA PHE A 397 -6.08 -17.85 0.96
C PHE A 397 -7.11 -18.98 0.80
N GLN A 398 -7.26 -19.49 -0.43
CA GLN A 398 -8.19 -20.60 -0.68
C GLN A 398 -7.57 -21.93 -0.27
N THR A 399 -6.27 -22.10 -0.46
CA THR A 399 -5.57 -23.35 -0.12
C THR A 399 -4.30 -23.13 0.70
N VAL A 400 -3.85 -24.18 1.39
CA VAL A 400 -2.62 -24.16 2.21
C VAL A 400 -1.42 -23.92 1.30
N GLU A 401 -1.41 -24.51 0.11
CA GLU A 401 -0.33 -24.39 -0.87
C GLU A 401 -0.15 -22.94 -1.35
N GLU A 402 -1.25 -22.21 -1.61
CA GLU A 402 -1.22 -20.80 -1.97
C GLU A 402 -0.62 -19.94 -0.85
N ARG A 403 -1.08 -20.18 0.39
CA ARG A 403 -0.54 -19.50 1.58
C ARG A 403 0.94 -19.79 1.75
N GLU A 404 1.37 -21.05 1.70
CA GLU A 404 2.78 -21.43 1.89
C GLU A 404 3.67 -20.89 0.76
N LYS A 405 3.18 -20.88 -0.49
CA LYS A 405 3.89 -20.23 -1.61
C LYS A 405 4.05 -18.72 -1.36
N HIS A 406 3.03 -18.07 -0.84
CA HIS A 406 3.12 -16.68 -0.43
C HIS A 406 4.09 -16.48 0.74
N VAL A 407 4.09 -17.35 1.75
CA VAL A 407 4.99 -17.27 2.92
C VAL A 407 6.46 -17.45 2.54
N ARG A 408 6.78 -18.36 1.61
CA ARG A 408 8.16 -18.57 1.14
C ARG A 408 8.79 -17.34 0.49
N ARG A 409 8.00 -16.43 -0.08
CA ARG A 409 8.50 -15.13 -0.58
C ARG A 409 9.08 -14.26 0.52
N HIS A 410 8.55 -14.42 1.73
CA HIS A 410 8.96 -13.69 2.91
C HIS A 410 10.13 -14.36 3.63
N GLU A 411 10.13 -15.70 3.69
CA GLU A 411 11.13 -16.47 4.45
C GLU A 411 12.39 -16.80 3.65
N ARG A 412 12.28 -16.94 2.32
CA ARG A 412 13.40 -17.27 1.41
C ARG A 412 14.33 -18.38 1.95
N PRO A 413 13.82 -19.58 2.26
CA PRO A 413 14.54 -20.58 3.08
C PRO A 413 15.70 -21.30 2.36
N PHE A 414 15.88 -21.13 1.05
CA PHE A 414 16.88 -21.88 0.28
C PHE A 414 18.17 -21.07 0.12
N TYR A 415 19.17 -21.33 0.96
CA TYR A 415 20.45 -20.59 0.98
C TYR A 415 21.54 -21.28 0.18
N CYS A 416 22.42 -20.50 -0.43
CA CYS A 416 23.60 -21.04 -1.11
C CYS A 416 24.65 -21.51 -0.08
N PRO A 417 25.19 -22.74 -0.20
CA PRO A 417 26.16 -23.27 0.74
C PRO A 417 27.58 -22.71 0.54
N VAL A 418 27.83 -21.93 -0.52
CA VAL A 418 29.16 -21.39 -0.79
C VAL A 418 29.43 -20.17 0.07
N GLU A 419 30.46 -20.28 0.90
CA GLU A 419 30.90 -19.25 1.82
C GLU A 419 31.34 -18.00 1.04
N GLY A 420 30.82 -16.83 1.43
CA GLY A 420 31.05 -15.55 0.74
C GLY A 420 30.06 -15.22 -0.38
N CYS A 421 29.16 -16.14 -0.76
CA CYS A 421 28.12 -15.84 -1.76
C CYS A 421 26.97 -15.00 -1.17
N PHE A 422 26.45 -13.99 -1.88
CA PHE A 422 25.31 -13.18 -1.40
C PHE A 422 24.07 -14.03 -1.07
N ALA A 423 23.82 -15.07 -1.88
CA ALA A 423 22.69 -15.98 -1.71
C ALA A 423 22.84 -16.90 -0.50
N SER A 424 24.03 -17.00 0.10
CA SER A 424 24.22 -17.64 1.41
C SER A 424 23.57 -16.85 2.54
N LYS A 425 23.37 -15.53 2.37
CA LYS A 425 22.74 -14.64 3.35
C LYS A 425 21.27 -14.33 3.04
N LEU A 426 20.92 -14.13 1.78
CA LEU A 426 19.56 -13.71 1.37
C LEU A 426 18.59 -14.88 1.13
N GLY A 427 19.10 -16.00 0.61
CA GLY A 427 18.30 -17.17 0.25
C GLY A 427 17.28 -16.94 -0.88
N PHE A 428 16.57 -18.00 -1.26
CA PHE A 428 15.56 -18.01 -2.32
C PHE A 428 14.22 -18.57 -1.83
N GLU A 429 13.12 -18.24 -2.54
CA GLU A 429 11.78 -18.77 -2.24
C GLU A 429 11.57 -20.23 -2.65
N SER A 430 12.44 -20.80 -3.48
CA SER A 430 12.36 -22.19 -3.95
C SER A 430 13.72 -22.85 -4.19
N ALA A 431 13.79 -24.17 -4.05
CA ALA A 431 14.99 -24.96 -4.35
C ALA A 431 15.43 -24.83 -5.81
N SER A 432 14.48 -24.71 -6.74
CA SER A 432 14.77 -24.54 -8.17
C SER A 432 15.57 -23.26 -8.45
N LEU A 433 15.25 -22.16 -7.76
CA LEU A 433 16.01 -20.91 -7.88
C LEU A 433 17.42 -21.03 -7.27
N LEU A 434 17.56 -21.78 -6.17
CA LEU A 434 18.88 -22.07 -5.58
C LEU A 434 19.75 -22.92 -6.50
N GLU A 435 19.19 -23.96 -7.10
CA GLU A 435 19.90 -24.84 -8.04
C GLU A 435 20.37 -24.06 -9.28
N GLN A 436 19.50 -23.21 -9.82
CA GLN A 436 19.84 -22.29 -10.91
C GLN A 436 20.98 -21.32 -10.52
N HIS A 437 21.00 -20.86 -9.27
CA HIS A 437 22.09 -20.04 -8.75
C HIS A 437 23.40 -20.83 -8.58
N GLN A 438 23.37 -22.03 -8.01
CA GLN A 438 24.58 -22.83 -7.77
C GLN A 438 25.26 -23.26 -9.07
N THR A 439 24.47 -23.70 -10.04
CA THR A 439 24.96 -24.11 -11.36
C THR A 439 25.61 -22.95 -12.11
N SER A 440 25.06 -21.74 -11.99
CA SER A 440 25.60 -20.55 -12.66
C SER A 440 26.80 -19.92 -11.97
N GLN A 441 26.89 -19.98 -10.64
CA GLN A 441 27.87 -19.17 -9.87
C GLN A 441 29.00 -19.97 -9.21
N HIS A 442 28.85 -21.29 -9.00
CA HIS A 442 29.75 -22.05 -8.11
C HIS A 442 30.35 -23.33 -8.70
N SER A 443 30.08 -23.62 -9.96
CA SER A 443 30.74 -24.74 -10.65
C SER A 443 32.21 -24.39 -10.92
N LYS A 444 33.13 -24.88 -10.07
CA LYS A 444 34.58 -24.93 -10.36
C LYS A 444 35.05 -26.38 -10.45
N THR A 445 35.52 -26.78 -11.63
CA THR A 445 36.38 -27.97 -11.78
C THR A 445 37.70 -27.54 -12.42
N THR A 446 38.79 -28.06 -11.84
CA THR A 446 40.22 -27.84 -12.10
C THR A 446 40.71 -28.41 -13.46
N ASP A 447 41.72 -27.76 -14.06
CA ASP A 447 42.58 -28.23 -15.17
C ASP A 447 43.15 -29.65 -14.92
N GLU A 448 43.47 -30.57 -15.86
CA GLU A 448 43.74 -30.54 -17.31
C GLU A 448 43.52 -31.97 -17.94
N LEU A 449 42.96 -32.02 -19.17
CA LEU A 449 42.92 -33.08 -20.21
C LEU A 449 42.72 -34.59 -19.87
N ARG A 450 41.51 -35.12 -20.12
CA ARG A 450 41.16 -36.07 -21.22
C ARG A 450 39.70 -36.51 -21.12
N PHE A 451 38.90 -36.23 -22.15
CA PHE A 451 37.56 -36.83 -22.28
C PHE A 451 37.64 -38.14 -23.10
N PRO A 452 37.13 -39.28 -22.59
CA PRO A 452 36.80 -40.43 -23.42
C PRO A 452 35.73 -40.00 -24.44
N THR A 453 35.98 -40.34 -25.70
CA THR A 453 35.05 -40.14 -26.81
C THR A 453 33.69 -40.76 -26.50
N LEU A 454 32.70 -39.92 -26.23
CA LEU A 454 31.30 -40.31 -26.35
C LEU A 454 30.72 -39.56 -27.55
N LYS A 455 30.39 -40.33 -28.58
CA LYS A 455 29.78 -39.87 -29.83
C LYS A 455 28.61 -38.94 -29.50
N PRO A 456 28.47 -37.80 -30.20
CA PRO A 456 27.42 -36.84 -29.89
C PRO A 456 26.05 -37.51 -30.08
N LYS A 457 25.23 -37.54 -29.02
CA LYS A 457 23.79 -37.74 -29.18
C LYS A 457 23.28 -36.51 -29.89
N ILE A 458 22.98 -36.67 -31.18
CA ILE A 458 22.30 -35.68 -32.00
C ILE A 458 20.99 -35.32 -31.29
N THR A 459 20.91 -34.12 -30.73
CA THR A 459 19.69 -33.55 -30.17
C THR A 459 18.70 -33.33 -31.31
N LYS A 460 17.54 -33.99 -31.26
CA LYS A 460 16.53 -33.95 -32.34
C LYS A 460 15.66 -32.69 -32.34
N ASP A 461 15.77 -31.82 -31.34
CA ASP A 461 14.88 -30.66 -31.16
C ASP A 461 15.64 -29.32 -31.11
N LEU A 462 15.11 -28.32 -31.81
CA LEU A 462 15.72 -27.00 -32.00
C LEU A 462 15.87 -26.24 -30.68
N ARG A 463 14.92 -26.35 -29.73
CA ARG A 463 15.03 -25.68 -28.42
C ARG A 463 16.17 -26.25 -27.61
N SER A 464 16.33 -27.57 -27.62
CA SER A 464 17.43 -28.24 -26.92
C SER A 464 18.79 -27.92 -27.54
N ALA A 465 18.89 -27.85 -28.87
CA ALA A 465 20.10 -27.46 -29.58
C ALA A 465 20.46 -25.98 -29.33
N ALA A 466 19.45 -25.10 -29.28
CA ALA A 466 19.64 -23.69 -28.98
C ALA A 466 20.05 -23.43 -27.52
N LYS A 467 19.43 -24.14 -26.57
CA LYS A 467 19.77 -24.10 -25.14
C LYS A 467 21.20 -24.59 -24.87
N SER A 468 21.69 -25.56 -25.64
CA SER A 468 23.02 -26.15 -25.49
C SER A 468 24.12 -25.49 -26.33
N GLY A 469 23.79 -24.47 -27.13
CA GLY A 469 24.75 -23.78 -27.99
C GLY A 469 25.30 -24.62 -29.15
N ASN A 470 24.60 -25.67 -29.58
CA ASN A 470 25.09 -26.58 -30.64
C ASN A 470 24.80 -26.00 -32.02
N VAL A 471 25.73 -25.19 -32.54
CA VAL A 471 25.65 -24.46 -33.80
C VAL A 471 25.38 -25.39 -34.99
N GLU A 472 26.08 -26.52 -35.07
CA GLU A 472 25.97 -27.50 -36.17
C GLU A 472 24.61 -28.21 -36.16
N ALA A 473 24.08 -28.55 -34.97
CA ALA A 473 22.74 -29.11 -34.85
C ALA A 473 21.66 -28.08 -35.24
N VAL A 474 21.82 -26.82 -34.84
CA VAL A 474 20.91 -25.73 -35.24
C VAL A 474 20.93 -25.54 -36.77
N LYS A 475 22.11 -25.47 -37.39
CA LYS A 475 22.25 -25.38 -38.87
C LYS A 475 21.63 -26.58 -39.58
N SER A 476 21.89 -27.80 -39.07
CA SER A 476 21.34 -29.03 -39.64
C SER A 476 19.80 -29.06 -39.57
N ILE A 477 19.22 -28.60 -38.46
CA ILE A 477 17.76 -28.59 -38.26
C ILE A 477 17.10 -27.50 -39.13
N LEU A 478 17.74 -26.33 -39.27
CA LEU A 478 17.23 -25.22 -40.08
C LEU A 478 17.29 -25.50 -41.59
N ASN A 479 18.32 -26.23 -42.05
CA ASN A 479 18.46 -26.60 -43.47
C ASN A 479 17.52 -27.74 -43.91
N ASP A 480 16.91 -28.47 -42.97
CA ASP A 480 15.95 -29.54 -43.26
C ASP A 480 14.55 -28.92 -43.53
N ALA A 481 14.46 -28.25 -44.69
CA ALA A 481 13.39 -27.32 -45.11
C ALA A 481 11.97 -27.92 -45.24
N THR A 482 11.75 -29.17 -44.81
CA THR A 482 10.47 -29.87 -44.93
C THR A 482 9.64 -29.92 -43.62
N LYS A 483 10.19 -29.45 -42.47
CA LYS A 483 9.50 -29.58 -41.16
C LYS A 483 9.30 -28.29 -40.35
N TYR A 484 10.10 -27.24 -40.59
CA TYR A 484 10.12 -26.05 -39.70
C TYR A 484 9.91 -24.70 -40.41
N ALA A 485 9.55 -24.70 -41.69
CA ALA A 485 9.23 -23.50 -42.47
C ALA A 485 7.89 -22.83 -42.09
N SER A 486 7.26 -23.18 -40.97
CA SER A 486 6.06 -22.50 -40.49
C SER A 486 6.42 -21.38 -39.50
N PRO A 487 6.04 -20.11 -39.76
CA PRO A 487 6.31 -18.97 -38.87
C PRO A 487 5.82 -19.12 -37.42
N LYS A 488 4.92 -20.08 -37.15
CA LYS A 488 4.35 -20.35 -35.81
C LYS A 488 5.30 -21.05 -34.82
N ILE A 489 6.30 -21.80 -35.28
CA ILE A 489 7.18 -22.56 -34.36
C ILE A 489 8.29 -21.68 -33.78
N ILE A 490 8.67 -20.63 -34.52
CA ILE A 490 9.74 -19.70 -34.16
C ILE A 490 9.19 -18.52 -33.33
N ASN A 491 7.93 -18.11 -33.52
CA ASN A 491 7.45 -16.79 -33.05
C ASN A 491 6.38 -16.73 -31.96
N THR A 492 5.71 -17.81 -31.56
CA THR A 492 4.47 -17.66 -30.77
C THR A 492 4.60 -18.04 -29.30
N SER A 493 5.00 -17.07 -28.47
CA SER A 493 4.87 -17.11 -27.00
C SER A 493 3.43 -16.80 -26.53
N LEU A 494 2.64 -16.02 -27.30
CA LEU A 494 1.35 -15.49 -26.81
C LEU A 494 0.09 -16.27 -27.25
N SER A 495 0.08 -16.95 -28.39
CA SER A 495 -1.12 -17.69 -28.86
C SER A 495 -1.32 -19.05 -28.20
N LEU A 496 -0.26 -19.66 -27.64
CA LEU A 496 -0.34 -20.97 -26.98
C LEU A 496 -0.51 -20.86 -25.45
N ALA A 497 -0.18 -19.73 -24.84
CA ALA A 497 -0.34 -19.50 -23.41
C ALA A 497 -1.82 -19.40 -22.99
N ALA A 498 -2.68 -18.90 -23.89
CA ALA A 498 -4.12 -18.81 -23.67
C ALA A 498 -4.84 -20.19 -23.71
N GLU A 499 -4.21 -21.23 -24.29
CA GLU A 499 -4.86 -22.54 -24.45
C GLU A 499 -4.38 -23.62 -23.45
N ASN A 500 -3.18 -23.53 -22.84
CA ASN A 500 -2.58 -24.70 -22.17
C ASN A 500 -1.92 -24.53 -20.78
N GLY A 501 -2.03 -23.38 -20.09
CA GLY A 501 -1.87 -23.31 -18.63
C GLY A 501 -0.59 -23.88 -17.96
N HIS A 502 0.54 -24.03 -18.66
CA HIS A 502 1.80 -24.55 -18.09
C HIS A 502 3.06 -23.77 -18.54
N ALA A 503 4.04 -23.71 -17.64
CA ALA A 503 5.19 -22.78 -17.63
C ALA A 503 6.39 -23.15 -18.54
N GLU A 504 6.21 -23.83 -19.66
CA GLU A 504 7.32 -24.33 -20.51
C GLU A 504 7.30 -23.87 -21.99
N ASN A 505 6.79 -22.68 -22.28
CA ASN A 505 6.67 -22.18 -23.65
C ASN A 505 7.72 -21.11 -24.04
N MET A 506 8.98 -21.23 -23.58
CA MET A 506 10.08 -20.36 -24.06
C MET A 506 10.49 -20.72 -25.50
N THR A 507 10.80 -19.71 -26.31
CA THR A 507 11.24 -19.90 -27.71
C THR A 507 12.70 -20.39 -27.78
N PRO A 508 13.13 -21.05 -28.89
CA PRO A 508 14.53 -21.40 -29.09
C PRO A 508 15.47 -20.18 -28.99
N LEU A 509 15.00 -19.02 -29.44
CA LEU A 509 15.76 -17.77 -29.41
C LEU A 509 15.89 -17.20 -27.99
N GLU A 510 14.83 -17.25 -27.18
CA GLU A 510 14.89 -16.90 -25.75
C GLU A 510 15.87 -17.82 -24.98
N PHE A 511 15.87 -19.13 -25.27
CA PHE A 511 16.85 -20.04 -24.68
C PHE A 511 18.29 -19.69 -25.06
N ALA A 512 18.54 -19.35 -26.33
CA ALA A 512 19.87 -18.97 -26.79
C ALA A 512 20.38 -17.68 -26.10
N VAL A 513 19.50 -16.68 -25.92
CA VAL A 513 19.82 -15.41 -25.23
C VAL A 513 20.08 -15.64 -23.74
N ARG A 514 19.20 -16.38 -23.04
CA ARG A 514 19.38 -16.67 -21.60
C ARG A 514 20.62 -17.52 -21.31
N SER A 515 20.97 -18.43 -22.22
CA SER A 515 22.15 -19.30 -22.10
C SER A 515 23.46 -18.66 -22.58
N GLY A 516 23.44 -17.48 -23.22
CA GLY A 516 24.67 -16.79 -23.62
C GLY A 516 25.30 -17.27 -24.94
N HIS A 517 24.53 -17.90 -25.84
CA HIS A 517 25.05 -18.45 -27.10
C HIS A 517 24.88 -17.51 -28.31
N LEU A 518 25.80 -16.55 -28.49
CA LEU A 518 25.74 -15.52 -29.53
C LEU A 518 25.64 -16.09 -30.96
N ASP A 519 26.42 -17.11 -31.30
CA ASP A 519 26.41 -17.72 -32.65
C ASP A 519 25.05 -18.34 -33.00
N VAL A 520 24.38 -18.93 -32.01
CA VAL A 520 23.03 -19.48 -32.17
C VAL A 520 22.00 -18.35 -32.30
N VAL A 521 22.14 -17.26 -31.53
CA VAL A 521 21.29 -16.06 -31.65
C VAL A 521 21.40 -15.49 -33.06
N SER A 522 22.60 -15.31 -33.60
CA SER A 522 22.82 -14.85 -34.98
C SER A 522 22.17 -15.74 -36.04
N LEU A 523 22.30 -17.06 -35.90
CA LEU A 523 21.69 -18.02 -36.83
C LEU A 523 20.17 -18.03 -36.79
N LEU A 524 19.60 -17.91 -35.59
CA LEU A 524 18.16 -17.86 -35.40
C LEU A 524 17.61 -16.52 -35.89
N LEU A 525 18.25 -15.39 -35.61
CA LEU A 525 17.85 -14.05 -36.08
C LEU A 525 17.86 -13.91 -37.61
N ALA A 526 18.68 -14.70 -38.32
CA ALA A 526 18.70 -14.75 -39.78
C ALA A 526 17.44 -15.40 -40.40
N GLN A 527 16.54 -15.98 -39.59
CA GLN A 527 15.28 -16.57 -40.06
C GLN A 527 14.18 -15.49 -40.22
N PRO A 528 13.27 -15.62 -41.22
CA PRO A 528 12.25 -14.60 -41.48
C PRO A 528 11.15 -14.52 -40.39
N ASN A 529 10.60 -13.31 -40.21
CA ASN A 529 9.44 -12.97 -39.34
C ASN A 529 9.67 -13.00 -37.82
N ILE A 530 10.87 -12.75 -37.30
CA ILE A 530 11.10 -12.79 -35.84
C ILE A 530 10.53 -11.55 -35.16
N ASN A 531 9.58 -11.72 -34.24
CA ASN A 531 9.14 -10.63 -33.36
C ASN A 531 10.17 -10.45 -32.24
N GLY A 532 10.99 -9.40 -32.33
CA GLY A 532 12.23 -9.28 -31.56
C GLY A 532 12.14 -8.47 -30.28
N TRP A 533 11.05 -7.74 -30.01
CA TRP A 533 11.01 -6.85 -28.86
C TRP A 533 11.13 -7.59 -27.50
N ASN A 534 10.36 -8.67 -27.28
CA ASN A 534 10.45 -9.48 -26.06
C ASN A 534 11.87 -10.05 -25.81
N ILE A 535 12.57 -10.38 -26.90
CA ILE A 535 13.91 -10.99 -26.86
C ILE A 535 14.96 -9.91 -26.61
N PHE A 536 14.80 -8.73 -27.21
CA PHE A 536 15.63 -7.56 -26.95
C PHE A 536 15.51 -7.12 -25.50
N TYR A 537 14.28 -6.99 -24.98
CA TYR A 537 14.01 -6.74 -23.56
C TYR A 537 14.70 -7.78 -22.66
N THR A 538 14.62 -9.07 -23.01
CA THR A 538 15.27 -10.14 -22.25
C THR A 538 16.80 -10.01 -22.24
N ALA A 539 17.42 -9.65 -23.37
CA ALA A 539 18.87 -9.43 -23.45
C ALA A 539 19.31 -8.21 -22.61
N CYS A 540 18.52 -7.14 -22.63
CA CYS A 540 18.72 -5.93 -21.84
C CYS A 540 18.59 -6.17 -20.33
N LEU A 541 17.53 -6.86 -19.91
CA LEU A 541 17.29 -7.22 -18.51
C LEU A 541 18.44 -8.03 -17.89
N ILE A 542 19.04 -8.93 -18.69
CA ILE A 542 20.15 -9.80 -18.24
C ILE A 542 21.51 -9.07 -18.36
N GLY A 543 21.58 -7.92 -19.03
CA GLY A 543 22.81 -7.17 -19.24
C GLY A 543 23.77 -7.84 -20.25
N ARG A 544 23.25 -8.51 -21.29
CA ARG A 544 24.07 -9.17 -22.33
C ARG A 544 24.31 -8.22 -23.52
N PHE A 545 25.29 -7.32 -23.39
CA PHE A 545 25.58 -6.28 -24.39
C PHE A 545 25.66 -6.79 -25.85
N ASP A 546 26.53 -7.75 -26.16
CA ASP A 546 26.74 -8.20 -27.55
C ASP A 546 25.47 -8.78 -28.19
N MET A 547 24.60 -9.40 -27.39
CA MET A 547 23.31 -9.90 -27.83
C MET A 547 22.30 -8.79 -28.00
N ALA A 548 22.20 -7.89 -27.02
CA ALA A 548 21.30 -6.75 -27.07
C ALA A 548 21.60 -5.87 -28.30
N ARG A 549 22.88 -5.57 -28.56
CA ARG A 549 23.33 -4.88 -29.77
C ARG A 549 22.88 -5.60 -31.03
N LEU A 550 23.21 -6.89 -31.15
CA LEU A 550 22.86 -7.69 -32.33
C LEU A 550 21.34 -7.73 -32.57
N ILE A 551 20.55 -7.95 -31.52
CA ILE A 551 19.09 -8.02 -31.62
C ILE A 551 18.51 -6.66 -32.00
N PHE A 552 18.99 -5.57 -31.40
CA PHE A 552 18.54 -4.22 -31.70
C PHE A 552 18.83 -3.83 -33.15
N GLU A 553 20.04 -4.10 -33.63
CA GLU A 553 20.44 -3.82 -35.02
C GLU A 553 19.65 -4.66 -36.04
N THR A 554 19.18 -5.85 -35.65
CA THR A 554 18.47 -6.77 -36.55
C THR A 554 16.95 -6.57 -36.54
N VAL A 555 16.35 -6.33 -35.37
CA VAL A 555 14.89 -6.33 -35.19
C VAL A 555 14.33 -5.02 -34.63
N GLY A 556 15.18 -4.17 -34.03
CA GLY A 556 14.76 -2.94 -33.39
C GLY A 556 13.85 -3.17 -32.18
N CYS A 557 13.18 -2.10 -31.75
CA CYS A 557 12.14 -2.15 -30.72
C CYS A 557 11.07 -1.09 -31.02
N GLU A 558 9.86 -1.31 -30.52
CA GLU A 558 8.78 -0.33 -30.59
C GLU A 558 9.01 0.81 -29.58
N GLU A 559 8.56 2.02 -29.93
CA GLU A 559 8.75 3.24 -29.13
C GLU A 559 8.14 3.12 -27.73
N THR A 560 6.95 2.49 -27.64
CA THR A 560 6.18 2.30 -26.41
C THR A 560 6.91 1.50 -25.33
N GLU A 561 7.96 0.77 -25.71
CA GLU A 561 8.66 -0.16 -24.84
C GLU A 561 10.06 0.34 -24.42
N LYS A 562 10.53 1.45 -25.00
CA LYS A 562 11.89 1.99 -24.75
C LYS A 562 12.11 2.38 -23.29
N HIS A 563 11.09 2.95 -22.64
CA HIS A 563 11.13 3.28 -21.20
C HIS A 563 11.36 2.04 -20.33
N LEU A 564 10.65 0.94 -20.62
CA LEU A 564 10.79 -0.30 -19.88
C LEU A 564 12.18 -0.93 -20.09
N ILE A 565 12.66 -0.92 -21.34
CA ILE A 565 14.00 -1.42 -21.70
C ILE A 565 15.09 -0.62 -20.99
N MET A 566 14.99 0.72 -20.98
CA MET A 566 16.00 1.58 -20.38
C MET A 566 16.08 1.38 -18.87
N ALA A 567 14.93 1.36 -18.18
CA ALA A 567 14.87 1.13 -16.73
C ALA A 567 15.52 -0.21 -16.31
N HIS A 568 15.22 -1.29 -17.03
CA HIS A 568 15.78 -2.61 -16.72
C HIS A 568 17.26 -2.74 -17.13
N SER A 569 17.70 -2.01 -18.15
CA SER A 569 19.12 -1.96 -18.53
C SER A 569 19.96 -1.25 -17.46
N ILE A 570 19.42 -0.19 -16.84
CA ILE A 570 20.05 0.47 -15.69
C ILE A 570 20.15 -0.49 -14.49
N GLN A 571 19.07 -1.22 -14.19
CA GLN A 571 19.07 -2.23 -13.12
C GLN A 571 20.04 -3.39 -13.39
N SER A 572 20.32 -3.71 -14.66
CA SER A 572 21.28 -4.76 -15.01
C SER A 572 22.72 -4.40 -14.66
N GLY A 573 23.01 -3.12 -14.42
CA GLY A 573 24.35 -2.63 -14.07
C GLY A 573 25.38 -2.67 -15.19
N ASN A 574 24.99 -3.01 -16.43
CA ASN A 574 25.92 -3.07 -17.56
C ASN A 574 26.14 -1.68 -18.18
N LEU A 575 27.21 -1.00 -17.77
CA LEU A 575 27.56 0.35 -18.25
C LEU A 575 27.62 0.45 -19.78
N THR A 576 28.28 -0.51 -20.45
CA THR A 576 28.43 -0.52 -21.92
C THR A 576 27.08 -0.61 -22.63
N LEU A 577 26.16 -1.41 -22.08
CA LEU A 577 24.79 -1.51 -22.59
C LEU A 577 24.02 -0.20 -22.41
N ILE A 578 24.08 0.40 -21.22
CA ILE A 578 23.41 1.67 -20.91
C ILE A 578 23.91 2.78 -21.84
N GLN A 579 25.23 2.89 -22.01
CA GLN A 579 25.85 3.85 -22.91
C GLN A 579 25.40 3.62 -24.37
N TYR A 580 25.45 2.37 -24.84
CA TYR A 580 24.99 2.02 -26.18
C TYR A 580 23.52 2.40 -26.42
N LEU A 581 22.63 2.14 -25.46
CA LEU A 581 21.22 2.52 -25.59
C LEU A 581 21.06 4.04 -25.65
N ILE A 582 21.76 4.81 -24.81
CA ILE A 582 21.74 6.27 -24.83
C ILE A 582 22.18 6.81 -26.18
N GLU A 583 23.28 6.27 -26.73
CA GLU A 583 23.81 6.63 -28.05
C GLU A 583 22.84 6.27 -29.20
N ASN A 584 21.98 5.26 -29.00
CA ASN A 584 20.99 4.78 -29.96
C ASN A 584 19.56 5.29 -29.67
N GLY A 585 19.43 6.45 -29.04
CA GLY A 585 18.14 7.16 -28.92
C GLY A 585 17.28 6.78 -27.71
N PHE A 586 17.85 6.12 -26.68
CA PHE A 586 17.15 5.84 -25.42
C PHE A 586 17.34 6.94 -24.36
N ARG A 587 18.04 8.03 -24.69
CA ARG A 587 18.36 9.11 -23.74
C ARG A 587 17.11 9.71 -23.07
N GLU A 588 16.05 9.96 -23.84
CA GLU A 588 14.78 10.53 -23.35
C GLU A 588 13.95 9.53 -22.51
N TYR A 589 14.36 8.26 -22.49
CA TYR A 589 13.68 7.17 -21.81
C TYR A 589 14.37 6.77 -20.50
N VAL A 590 15.41 7.51 -20.08
CA VAL A 590 16.01 7.37 -18.76
C VAL A 590 14.95 7.72 -17.71
N PRO A 591 14.69 6.85 -16.71
CA PRO A 591 13.71 7.14 -15.67
C PRO A 591 14.03 8.44 -14.94
N GLU A 592 13.00 9.27 -14.74
CA GLU A 592 13.12 10.50 -13.94
C GLU A 592 13.49 10.16 -12.49
N ILE A 593 12.96 9.08 -11.91
CA ILE A 593 13.32 8.63 -10.57
C ILE A 593 14.25 7.42 -10.69
N LEU A 594 15.47 7.55 -10.15
CA LEU A 594 16.46 6.47 -10.18
C LEU A 594 16.35 5.57 -8.94
N ASP A 595 16.46 4.26 -9.15
CA ASP A 595 16.71 3.32 -8.06
C ASP A 595 18.18 3.40 -7.64
N ILE A 596 18.54 4.48 -6.91
CA ILE A 596 19.91 4.74 -6.47
C ILE A 596 20.46 3.57 -5.67
N LYS A 597 19.62 2.93 -4.86
CA LYS A 597 20.01 1.74 -4.11
C LYS A 597 20.43 0.59 -5.03
N GLY A 598 19.62 0.27 -6.04
CA GLY A 598 19.95 -0.76 -7.02
C GLY A 598 21.20 -0.42 -7.84
N ILE A 599 21.41 0.86 -8.17
CA ILE A 599 22.60 1.31 -8.91
C ILE A 599 23.88 1.14 -8.09
N LEU A 600 23.86 1.51 -6.80
CA LEU A 600 25.01 1.41 -5.89
C LEU A 600 25.43 -0.03 -5.57
N GLU A 601 24.57 -1.01 -5.82
CA GLU A 601 24.90 -2.44 -5.69
C GLU A 601 25.71 -2.98 -6.88
N ASN A 602 25.82 -2.21 -7.98
CA ASN A 602 26.62 -2.57 -9.14
C ASN A 602 28.09 -2.18 -8.98
N GLN A 603 28.97 -2.90 -9.68
CA GLN A 603 30.41 -2.67 -9.62
C GLN A 603 30.83 -1.30 -10.18
N ASP A 604 30.17 -0.83 -11.23
CA ASP A 604 30.47 0.42 -11.93
C ASP A 604 29.48 1.55 -11.54
N SER A 605 29.04 1.56 -10.27
CA SER A 605 28.00 2.48 -9.77
C SER A 605 28.34 3.95 -9.98
N GLY A 606 29.61 4.34 -9.83
CA GLY A 606 30.07 5.70 -10.05
C GLY A 606 29.89 6.13 -11.51
N GLU A 607 30.43 5.36 -12.44
CA GLU A 607 30.36 5.64 -13.88
C GLU A 607 28.91 5.61 -14.40
N ILE A 608 28.08 4.70 -13.87
CA ILE A 608 26.64 4.65 -14.20
C ILE A 608 25.94 5.91 -13.69
N LEU A 609 26.16 6.32 -12.44
CA LEU A 609 25.58 7.56 -11.91
C LEU A 609 26.07 8.78 -12.69
N GLU A 610 27.35 8.85 -13.03
CA GLU A 610 27.89 9.96 -13.84
C GLU A 610 27.20 10.04 -15.19
N LEU A 611 27.10 8.91 -15.89
CA LEU A 611 26.43 8.81 -17.18
C LEU A 611 24.96 9.25 -17.08
N LEU A 612 24.24 8.78 -16.06
CA LEU A 612 22.83 9.09 -15.84
C LEU A 612 22.61 10.56 -15.43
N LEU A 613 23.41 11.11 -14.53
CA LEU A 613 23.31 12.52 -14.12
C LEU A 613 23.64 13.46 -15.29
N ASN A 614 24.60 13.08 -16.15
CA ASN A 614 24.92 13.82 -17.38
C ASN A 614 23.80 13.79 -18.43
N THR A 615 22.79 12.92 -18.29
CA THR A 615 21.61 12.97 -19.15
C THR A 615 20.73 14.19 -18.83
N GLY A 616 20.77 14.71 -17.60
CA GLY A 616 20.01 15.87 -17.14
C GLY A 616 18.53 15.61 -16.81
N CYS A 617 18.12 14.34 -16.76
CA CYS A 617 16.74 13.89 -16.54
C CYS A 617 16.43 13.38 -15.11
N PRO A 618 17.39 12.87 -14.29
CA PRO A 618 17.06 12.35 -12.97
C PRO A 618 16.63 13.43 -11.95
N ILE A 619 15.57 13.14 -11.20
CA ILE A 619 15.14 13.79 -9.96
C ILE A 619 15.77 13.00 -8.81
N LEU A 620 16.58 13.68 -7.99
CA LEU A 620 17.21 13.08 -6.81
C LEU A 620 16.43 13.46 -5.56
N GLU A 621 16.09 12.48 -4.73
CA GLU A 621 15.52 12.73 -3.42
C GLU A 621 16.64 12.92 -2.37
N VAL A 622 16.35 13.67 -1.31
CA VAL A 622 17.27 13.80 -0.16
C VAL A 622 17.55 12.43 0.47
N SER A 623 16.57 11.53 0.45
CA SER A 623 16.67 10.12 0.87
C SER A 623 17.82 9.38 0.17
N ASP A 624 18.05 9.67 -1.11
CA ASP A 624 19.07 9.01 -1.91
C ASP A 624 20.47 9.40 -1.45
N VAL A 625 20.69 10.69 -1.19
CA VAL A 625 21.96 11.21 -0.66
C VAL A 625 22.19 10.70 0.76
N GLU A 626 21.15 10.66 1.60
CA GLU A 626 21.23 10.11 2.95
C GLU A 626 21.66 8.63 2.93
N TYR A 627 21.01 7.82 2.11
CA TYR A 627 21.34 6.40 1.95
C TYR A 627 22.78 6.23 1.46
N THR A 628 23.19 7.00 0.45
CA THR A 628 24.53 6.92 -0.16
C THR A 628 25.63 7.24 0.87
N ILE A 629 25.43 8.26 1.72
CA ILE A 629 26.35 8.59 2.82
C ILE A 629 26.33 7.52 3.92
N GLN A 630 25.15 7.04 4.31
CA GLN A 630 25.02 6.01 5.37
C GLN A 630 25.67 4.68 4.98
N ALA A 631 25.51 4.28 3.72
CA ALA A 631 26.09 3.07 3.17
C ALA A 631 27.60 3.21 2.85
N GLY A 632 28.17 4.42 2.98
CA GLY A 632 29.61 4.66 2.85
C GLY A 632 30.11 4.90 1.43
N TYR A 633 29.22 5.14 0.47
CA TYR A 633 29.55 5.46 -0.93
C TYR A 633 29.90 6.94 -1.08
N ILE A 634 31.05 7.34 -0.50
CA ILE A 634 31.40 8.75 -0.32
C ILE A 634 31.60 9.49 -1.65
N ASN A 635 32.10 8.83 -2.70
CA ASN A 635 32.35 9.48 -3.99
C ASN A 635 31.04 9.70 -4.75
N GLU A 636 30.16 8.71 -4.73
CA GLU A 636 28.82 8.77 -5.30
C GLU A 636 27.98 9.82 -4.56
N ALA A 637 28.08 9.90 -3.23
CA ALA A 637 27.42 10.95 -2.46
C ALA A 637 27.89 12.35 -2.86
N LYS A 638 29.19 12.54 -3.15
CA LYS A 638 29.71 13.82 -3.67
C LYS A 638 29.15 14.11 -5.06
N MET A 639 29.01 13.11 -5.92
CA MET A 639 28.43 13.28 -7.25
C MET A 639 26.96 13.71 -7.17
N LEU A 640 26.16 13.05 -6.32
CA LEU A 640 24.77 13.42 -6.09
C LEU A 640 24.65 14.83 -5.51
N LEU A 641 25.50 15.19 -4.53
CA LEU A 641 25.54 16.54 -3.95
C LEU A 641 26.00 17.64 -4.92
N SER A 642 26.77 17.26 -5.93
CA SER A 642 27.24 18.18 -6.99
C SER A 642 26.24 18.29 -8.14
N TYR A 643 25.15 17.52 -8.10
CA TYR A 643 24.10 17.58 -9.10
C TYR A 643 23.29 18.87 -8.92
N LYS A 644 23.29 19.70 -9.97
CA LYS A 644 22.75 21.06 -9.96
C LYS A 644 21.26 21.17 -9.62
N GLU A 645 20.47 20.11 -9.82
CA GLU A 645 19.02 20.09 -9.52
C GLU A 645 18.69 19.52 -8.13
N LEU A 646 19.70 19.15 -7.32
CA LEU A 646 19.48 18.71 -5.94
C LEU A 646 19.33 19.91 -5.00
N HIS A 647 18.16 20.01 -4.35
CA HIS A 647 17.87 21.05 -3.36
C HIS A 647 17.80 20.48 -1.95
N LEU A 648 18.44 21.15 -0.99
CA LEU A 648 18.45 20.73 0.42
C LEU A 648 17.79 21.80 1.28
N SER A 649 16.79 21.44 2.08
CA SER A 649 16.27 22.35 3.10
C SER A 649 17.30 22.57 4.21
N ARG A 650 17.08 23.58 5.05
CA ARG A 650 17.92 23.81 6.24
C ARG A 650 17.93 22.61 7.19
N GLY A 651 16.82 21.86 7.27
CA GLY A 651 16.72 20.62 8.04
C GLY A 651 17.57 19.51 7.43
N ASP A 652 17.49 19.35 6.11
CA ASP A 652 18.21 18.31 5.36
C ASP A 652 19.72 18.49 5.45
N LYS A 653 20.22 19.73 5.29
CA LYS A 653 21.65 20.05 5.48
C LYS A 653 22.13 19.67 6.87
N THR A 654 21.34 19.98 7.90
CA THR A 654 21.70 19.69 9.30
C THR A 654 21.83 18.18 9.51
N LYS A 655 20.90 17.41 8.94
CA LYS A 655 20.89 15.94 9.00
C LYS A 655 22.04 15.33 8.21
N LEU A 656 22.28 15.78 6.98
CA LEU A 656 23.35 15.28 6.12
C LEU A 656 24.74 15.63 6.67
N ILE A 657 24.94 16.80 7.27
CA ILE A 657 26.21 17.16 7.94
C ILE A 657 26.47 16.24 9.14
N ALA A 658 25.43 15.88 9.91
CA ALA A 658 25.58 14.94 11.01
C ALA A 658 26.02 13.55 10.52
N LEU A 659 25.45 13.08 9.40
CA LEU A 659 25.84 11.82 8.76
C LEU A 659 27.27 11.88 8.18
N ALA A 660 27.63 12.96 7.50
CA ALA A 660 28.98 13.17 6.96
C ALA A 660 30.06 13.22 8.07
N ARG A 661 29.73 13.78 9.24
CA ARG A 661 30.60 13.74 10.44
C ARG A 661 30.76 12.33 10.99
N GLN A 662 29.71 11.52 11.03
CA GLN A 662 29.81 10.12 11.44
C GLN A 662 30.69 9.30 10.50
N GLN A 663 30.68 9.62 9.20
CA GLN A 663 31.55 9.00 8.20
C GLN A 663 32.96 9.63 8.11
N GLY A 664 33.24 10.67 8.91
CA GLY A 664 34.55 11.33 8.96
C GLY A 664 34.95 12.07 7.68
N SER A 665 33.99 12.54 6.88
CA SER A 665 34.28 13.17 5.58
C SER A 665 34.05 14.68 5.62
N ASP A 666 35.09 15.45 5.93
CA ASP A 666 35.04 16.92 5.93
C ASP A 666 34.71 17.50 4.55
N GLY A 667 35.17 16.84 3.48
CA GLY A 667 34.83 17.22 2.11
C GLY A 667 33.34 17.10 1.77
N LEU A 668 32.60 16.15 2.37
CA LEU A 668 31.15 16.07 2.22
C LEU A 668 30.46 17.22 2.97
N ILE A 669 30.96 17.57 4.16
CA ILE A 669 30.42 18.67 4.97
C ILE A 669 30.51 20.00 4.20
N ASP A 670 31.66 20.27 3.59
CA ASP A 670 31.87 21.47 2.78
C ASP A 670 30.94 21.52 1.56
N LEU A 671 30.73 20.38 0.90
CA LEU A 671 29.80 20.26 -0.24
C LEU A 671 28.35 20.51 0.19
N ILE A 672 27.88 19.87 1.27
CA ILE A 672 26.51 20.05 1.79
C ILE A 672 26.24 21.50 2.19
N GLN A 673 27.25 22.19 2.73
CA GLN A 673 27.11 23.61 3.09
C GLN A 673 26.99 24.53 1.86
N LYS A 674 27.65 24.16 0.75
CA LYS A 674 27.64 24.92 -0.51
C LYS A 674 26.37 24.74 -1.35
N VAL A 675 25.64 23.64 -1.20
CA VAL A 675 24.29 23.50 -1.80
C VAL A 675 23.40 24.60 -1.20
N GLU A 676 22.64 25.40 -1.94
CA GLU A 676 21.84 26.50 -1.35
C GLU A 676 20.62 25.99 -0.54
N PRO A 677 20.19 26.66 0.56
CA PRO A 677 19.08 26.18 1.37
C PRO A 677 17.71 26.46 0.73
N PHE A 678 16.87 25.43 0.60
CA PHE A 678 15.47 25.55 0.20
C PHE A 678 14.63 26.03 1.39
N ASP A 679 14.32 27.33 1.46
CA ASP A 679 13.17 27.82 2.20
C ASP A 679 11.90 27.44 1.46
N ARG A 680 10.79 27.26 2.19
CA ARG A 680 9.56 26.53 1.78
C ARG A 680 8.74 27.19 0.64
N TYR A 681 9.40 27.93 -0.25
CA TYR A 681 8.89 28.65 -1.42
C TYR A 681 9.77 28.55 -2.69
N HIS A 682 10.74 27.63 -2.82
CA HIS A 682 11.69 27.65 -3.96
C HIS A 682 11.68 26.43 -4.90
N TRP A 683 10.56 26.16 -5.54
CA TRP A 683 10.33 25.13 -6.56
C TRP A 683 11.05 25.45 -7.90
N TYR A 684 12.03 26.37 -7.90
CA TYR A 684 12.79 26.84 -9.08
C TYR A 684 14.27 27.05 -8.83
N SER A 685 15.07 26.71 -9.84
CA SER A 685 16.53 26.63 -9.80
C SER A 685 17.28 27.98 -9.87
N THR A 686 16.59 29.08 -10.16
CA THR A 686 17.15 30.45 -10.13
C THR A 686 16.08 31.43 -9.69
N GLU A 687 16.47 32.62 -9.19
CA GLU A 687 15.52 33.69 -8.92
C GLU A 687 14.77 34.09 -10.21
N GLU A 688 15.42 34.05 -11.39
CA GLU A 688 14.70 34.22 -12.66
C GLU A 688 13.76 33.07 -12.98
N ALA A 689 14.08 31.80 -12.69
CA ALA A 689 13.17 30.67 -12.89
C ALA A 689 12.01 30.70 -11.88
N LEU A 690 12.26 31.17 -10.65
CA LEU A 690 11.24 31.42 -9.64
C LEU A 690 10.36 32.57 -10.07
N GLN A 691 10.92 33.66 -10.59
CA GLN A 691 10.16 34.76 -11.16
C GLN A 691 9.43 34.33 -12.42
N GLN A 692 10.02 33.48 -13.27
CA GLN A 692 9.46 32.96 -14.51
C GLN A 692 8.37 31.96 -14.24
N HIS A 693 8.40 31.27 -13.11
CA HIS A 693 7.40 30.31 -12.75
C HIS A 693 6.34 30.90 -11.80
N ILE A 694 6.72 31.76 -10.86
CA ILE A 694 5.76 32.69 -10.27
C ILE A 694 5.06 33.40 -11.42
N TYR A 695 5.76 33.76 -12.49
CA TYR A 695 5.16 34.16 -13.74
C TYR A 695 4.30 33.03 -14.33
N ASP A 696 4.81 31.90 -14.80
CA ASP A 696 4.06 30.87 -15.54
C ASP A 696 2.91 30.20 -14.76
N GLU A 697 2.93 30.11 -13.44
CA GLU A 697 1.89 29.48 -12.60
C GLU A 697 1.15 30.43 -11.66
N ARG A 698 1.68 31.62 -11.37
CA ARG A 698 0.99 32.60 -10.53
C ARG A 698 0.67 33.91 -11.25
N THR A 699 1.39 34.31 -12.29
CA THR A 699 1.18 35.59 -12.99
C THR A 699 0.59 35.41 -14.38
N LYS A 700 1.07 34.50 -15.22
CA LYS A 700 0.61 34.11 -16.57
C LYS A 700 -0.74 33.39 -16.56
N PRO A 701 -1.06 32.48 -15.63
CA PRO A 701 -2.40 32.07 -15.34
C PRO A 701 -3.06 33.05 -14.38
N LEU A 702 -2.69 34.33 -14.38
CA LEU A 702 -3.55 35.46 -14.00
C LEU A 702 -3.71 36.45 -15.17
N GLU A 703 -2.66 36.67 -15.97
CA GLU A 703 -2.57 37.57 -17.13
C GLU A 703 -3.33 37.06 -18.35
N ASP A 704 -3.10 35.81 -18.80
CA ASP A 704 -3.87 35.17 -19.86
C ASP A 704 -4.28 33.73 -19.46
N PRO A 705 -5.36 33.62 -18.67
CA PRO A 705 -5.95 32.37 -18.22
C PRO A 705 -5.96 31.21 -19.20
N LEU A 706 -6.46 31.53 -20.37
CA LEU A 706 -7.03 30.58 -21.29
C LEU A 706 -5.89 29.92 -22.07
N LYS A 707 -4.86 30.71 -22.39
CA LYS A 707 -3.70 30.29 -23.18
C LYS A 707 -2.74 29.40 -22.39
N PHE A 708 -2.53 29.70 -21.10
CA PHE A 708 -1.70 28.86 -20.23
C PHE A 708 -2.33 27.49 -19.98
N ALA A 709 -3.65 27.50 -19.80
CA ALA A 709 -4.40 26.27 -19.77
C ALA A 709 -4.20 25.59 -21.13
N GLN A 710 -4.77 26.09 -22.23
CA GLN A 710 -4.65 25.55 -23.62
C GLN A 710 -3.37 24.78 -23.96
N ALA A 711 -2.19 25.36 -23.72
CA ALA A 711 -0.91 24.73 -24.03
C ALA A 711 -0.62 23.40 -23.30
N ASN A 712 -0.99 23.27 -22.03
CA ASN A 712 -0.47 22.17 -21.20
C ASN A 712 -1.23 20.81 -21.44
N LEU A 713 -2.46 20.80 -21.98
CA LEU A 713 -3.32 19.61 -22.19
C LEU A 713 -3.37 19.36 -23.67
N ALA A 714 -3.20 20.38 -24.50
CA ALA A 714 -2.69 20.15 -25.84
C ALA A 714 -1.44 19.26 -25.71
N LEU A 715 -0.50 19.59 -24.80
CA LEU A 715 0.59 18.69 -24.44
C LEU A 715 0.12 17.32 -23.90
N ALA A 716 -0.77 17.31 -22.90
CA ALA A 716 -1.21 16.06 -22.24
C ALA A 716 -2.05 15.13 -23.15
N LEU A 717 -2.67 15.63 -24.22
CA LEU A 717 -3.41 14.85 -25.20
C LEU A 717 -2.69 14.71 -26.55
N GLY A 718 -1.43 15.14 -26.67
CA GLY A 718 -0.60 14.94 -27.86
C GLY A 718 -0.96 15.84 -29.05
N LEU A 719 -1.24 17.11 -28.79
CA LEU A 719 -2.00 18.03 -29.62
C LEU A 719 -1.28 19.40 -29.61
N GLU A 720 -1.30 20.17 -30.71
CA GLU A 720 -0.73 21.53 -30.76
C GLU A 720 -1.60 22.53 -29.98
N PRO A 721 -1.05 23.65 -29.45
CA PRO A 721 -1.81 24.60 -28.63
C PRO A 721 -3.07 25.19 -29.27
N ASP A 722 -3.22 25.11 -30.59
CA ASP A 722 -4.32 25.71 -31.36
C ASP A 722 -5.54 24.83 -31.60
N GLY A 723 -5.46 23.51 -31.42
CA GLY A 723 -6.52 22.64 -31.97
C GLY A 723 -6.04 21.48 -32.83
N THR A 724 -4.84 21.55 -33.38
CA THR A 724 -4.44 20.58 -34.40
C THR A 724 -3.67 19.38 -33.83
N LYS A 725 -3.71 18.25 -34.52
CA LYS A 725 -2.85 17.10 -34.23
C LYS A 725 -1.41 17.47 -34.55
N LYS A 726 -0.48 17.12 -33.64
CA LYS A 726 0.94 17.18 -33.94
C LYS A 726 1.17 16.35 -35.20
N LYS A 727 1.66 16.97 -36.27
CA LYS A 727 2.05 16.21 -37.46
C LYS A 727 3.21 15.33 -37.06
N GLU A 728 2.97 14.03 -37.02
CA GLU A 728 4.01 13.02 -36.82
C GLU A 728 5.02 13.17 -37.96
N SER A 729 6.24 13.55 -37.57
CA SER A 729 7.42 13.58 -38.44
C SER A 729 8.14 12.25 -38.37
#